data_AF-B8CK58-F1
#
_entry.id   AF-B8CK58-F1
#
_cell.length_a   1.000
_cell.length_b   1.000
_cell.length_c   1.000
_cell.angle_alpha   90.00
_cell.angle_beta   90.00
_cell.angle_gamma   90.00
#
_symmetry.space_group_name_H-M   'P 1'
#
loop_
_entity.id
_entity.type
_entity.pdbx_description
1 polymer ?
#
loop_
_entity_poly.entity_id
_entity_poly.type
_entity_poly.pdbx_seq_one_letter_code
_entity_poly.pdbx_strand_id
1 'polypeptide(L)'
;MNYKNSSLMLAACFTTLSLISPTAQATITDGPPPPIKNDVGILGLSAAASYCASSGGGKYEYIANVNIADLDNASSGTAAYTDFSGLTANLVQGSNAITLTPGFVGNAYTEHFAVYIDFNNDGDFIDSGEKVMTGSGKGAVTGSINVPANVSGTTRMRVSMKYNQAVANACENFASGEVEDYTVSIGDGGSNISPTAVTNGPYSADIGASVAFSSNASSDSDGTISSWLWDFGDGTTSTSANPNHTYNTAGTYTVSLTVTDNGGATGISTTTANITGGSTTPPAGYCSVTGGGSYEWIAGVKVGGLNNTSAQGNYTDYTSQTAKLSAGANTITLTPGFSGNAYTEHWGVWIDFNKDGDFLDAGEQVVSNLSGNAAVNGTINVPQGTTGTTRMRVGMKYNQALTAPCTNVSSGEFEDYTVSFDGTVVDPDPDPTPVGSLPDVCATEEPTTATQLTDGVPVCVAATNYRHTFGISLWQKPEITSLAITTKHGLGNLTLRGKATDQPVAGDDSIVSKHVGNTECVIINNPDTVQSGWNYVELAGLFKGASVVVDFNKTSCRETVGAPDTGDGNDSWGHNSVNLIIFPFEFQDTPLEFTTAKINEEMEKVKAYFTEQSYGNFNVTWEIKPLNTVPAPKSQYDNDKNSWKPYYRSAIEAAGIEPDFPDEATLIMITAPKIGPTDATSINSQASPPLLELYTHAGSTIAHEMGHAFGLHHARSVEAGNAVISDSATVRDYGNVFDLMGMGGHDFEEMNLMYKSFFKDWINDTQVPVVTSSGTYRIYAFDHGSASGTNTPGIIGIRLKSADDALTYWVEYRTSAHGEEGTPANLQTRTPLLRNGVLVNVQGFKEETDPGSWWKHISKLLDMTPNSKSNANWNQEDETDAPLVIGKSFTDPSGAFKITPTAKGGTENTASAWIDVEVVKLK
;
A
#
# COMPACT_ATOMS: atom_id res chain seq x y z
N MET A 1 -24.03 -60.86 31.84
CA MET A 1 -23.43 -61.37 30.58
C MET A 1 -22.07 -60.67 30.49
N ASN A 2 -20.92 -61.36 30.56
CA ASN A 2 -20.32 -62.26 29.56
C ASN A 2 -20.19 -61.52 28.20
N TYR A 3 -19.01 -61.28 27.60
CA TYR A 3 -17.62 -61.81 27.78
C TYR A 3 -16.60 -60.67 28.07
N LYS A 4 -15.55 -60.84 28.92
CA LYS A 4 -14.15 -61.31 28.64
C LYS A 4 -13.37 -60.46 27.61
N ASN A 5 -12.06 -60.16 27.74
CA ASN A 5 -10.97 -60.67 28.62
C ASN A 5 -9.84 -59.57 28.71
N SER A 6 -9.24 -59.25 29.87
CA SER A 6 -7.92 -59.76 30.40
C SER A 6 -6.64 -59.02 29.91
N SER A 7 -5.55 -58.84 30.69
CA SER A 7 -5.28 -59.02 32.15
C SER A 7 -3.86 -58.55 32.57
N LEU A 8 -3.72 -58.04 33.82
CA LEU A 8 -2.56 -58.17 34.78
C LEU A 8 -1.18 -57.51 34.44
N MET A 9 -0.57 -56.64 35.29
CA MET A 9 0.20 -56.82 36.58
C MET A 9 1.72 -57.09 36.39
N LEU A 10 2.69 -56.71 37.26
CA LEU A 10 2.78 -55.84 38.48
C LEU A 10 4.28 -55.69 38.92
N ALA A 11 4.61 -54.73 39.82
CA ALA A 11 5.79 -54.70 40.75
C ALA A 11 7.20 -54.43 40.13
N ALA A 12 8.30 -54.06 40.82
CA ALA A 12 8.64 -53.38 42.11
C ALA A 12 10.20 -53.28 42.23
N CYS A 13 10.91 -52.49 43.06
CA CYS A 13 10.75 -51.22 43.82
C CYS A 13 12.14 -50.86 44.47
N PHE A 14 12.18 -50.06 45.57
CA PHE A 14 13.27 -49.84 46.56
C PHE A 14 14.41 -48.79 46.36
N THR A 15 14.26 -47.66 47.07
CA THR A 15 15.27 -46.92 47.91
C THR A 15 16.48 -46.18 47.26
N THR A 16 17.07 -45.10 47.84
CA THR A 16 17.04 -44.58 49.23
C THR A 16 17.22 -43.04 49.36
N LEU A 17 16.70 -42.47 50.46
CA LEU A 17 16.89 -41.14 51.13
C LEU A 17 18.03 -40.19 50.68
N SER A 18 17.88 -38.85 50.76
CA SER A 18 17.85 -38.13 52.06
C SER A 18 17.53 -36.60 52.00
N LEU A 19 16.80 -36.10 53.03
CA LEU A 19 17.02 -34.89 53.88
C LEU A 19 17.23 -33.48 53.23
N ILE A 20 16.67 -32.33 53.66
CA ILE A 20 15.91 -31.85 54.86
C ILE A 20 15.01 -30.61 54.48
N SER A 21 14.01 -30.24 55.31
CA SER A 21 13.06 -29.09 55.19
C SER A 21 13.35 -27.98 56.25
N PRO A 22 12.46 -27.00 56.64
CA PRO A 22 11.19 -26.42 56.12
C PRO A 22 11.34 -24.88 55.86
N THR A 23 10.35 -24.00 55.55
CA THR A 23 9.11 -23.52 56.27
C THR A 23 8.26 -22.63 55.33
N ALA A 24 6.93 -22.77 55.21
CA ALA A 24 5.85 -22.14 56.01
C ALA A 24 5.72 -20.59 55.85
N GLN A 25 4.55 -19.93 55.80
CA GLN A 25 3.13 -20.36 55.63
C GLN A 25 2.25 -19.10 55.43
N ALA A 26 1.21 -19.14 54.59
CA ALA A 26 0.15 -18.12 54.55
C ALA A 26 -1.22 -18.74 54.24
N THR A 27 -2.29 -18.25 54.87
CA THR A 27 -3.68 -18.75 54.74
C THR A 27 -4.61 -17.71 54.12
N ILE A 28 -5.54 -18.16 53.28
CA ILE A 28 -6.62 -17.35 52.68
C ILE A 28 -7.95 -17.73 53.33
N THR A 29 -8.90 -16.80 53.41
CA THR A 29 -10.26 -16.99 53.96
C THR A 29 -11.33 -17.00 52.86
N ASP A 30 -12.40 -17.78 53.06
CA ASP A 30 -13.37 -18.17 52.03
C ASP A 30 -14.26 -17.08 51.40
N GLY A 31 -14.64 -17.34 50.13
CA GLY A 31 -15.75 -16.73 49.39
C GLY A 31 -16.20 -17.67 48.25
N PRO A 32 -17.50 -18.05 48.10
CA PRO A 32 -17.91 -19.23 47.31
C PRO A 32 -18.57 -18.85 45.94
N PRO A 33 -19.05 -19.78 45.08
CA PRO A 33 -18.22 -20.24 43.95
C PRO A 33 -18.91 -20.25 42.54
N PRO A 34 -18.19 -19.94 41.45
CA PRO A 34 -18.57 -20.29 40.08
C PRO A 34 -18.28 -21.78 39.73
N PRO A 35 -18.86 -22.34 38.66
CA PRO A 35 -18.79 -23.78 38.37
C PRO A 35 -17.47 -24.26 37.73
N ILE A 36 -17.17 -25.53 37.95
CA ILE A 36 -15.93 -26.23 37.57
C ILE A 36 -15.91 -26.58 36.07
N LYS A 37 -14.82 -26.25 35.36
CA LYS A 37 -14.31 -27.03 34.22
C LYS A 37 -13.24 -28.00 34.73
N ASN A 38 -13.21 -29.23 34.19
CA ASN A 38 -12.21 -30.23 34.53
C ASN A 38 -10.95 -30.03 33.68
N ASP A 39 -9.89 -29.48 34.27
CA ASP A 39 -8.52 -29.61 33.77
C ASP A 39 -7.71 -30.47 34.75
N VAL A 40 -7.42 -31.71 34.35
CA VAL A 40 -6.61 -32.64 35.14
C VAL A 40 -5.14 -32.38 34.85
N GLY A 41 -4.59 -31.33 35.46
CA GLY A 41 -3.17 -30.99 35.38
C GLY A 41 -2.29 -32.06 36.04
N ILE A 42 -1.85 -33.05 35.27
CA ILE A 42 -0.83 -34.00 35.69
C ILE A 42 0.52 -33.28 35.66
N LEU A 43 1.06 -32.95 36.83
CA LEU A 43 2.44 -32.48 36.98
C LEU A 43 3.43 -33.63 36.76
N GLY A 44 3.63 -34.00 35.49
CA GLY A 44 4.71 -34.86 35.07
C GLY A 44 6.03 -34.08 35.06
N LEU A 45 6.97 -34.45 35.94
CA LEU A 45 8.37 -34.13 35.67
C LEU A 45 8.83 -35.07 34.55
N SER A 46 8.97 -34.55 33.34
CA SER A 46 9.78 -35.21 32.32
C SER A 46 11.23 -35.25 32.80
N ALA A 47 11.86 -36.42 32.72
CA ALA A 47 13.31 -36.47 32.70
C ALA A 47 13.77 -35.88 31.36
N ALA A 48 14.87 -35.13 31.34
CA ALA A 48 15.47 -34.71 30.08
C ALA A 48 15.84 -35.96 29.27
N ALA A 49 15.25 -36.11 28.09
CA ALA A 49 15.51 -37.21 27.19
C ALA A 49 16.99 -37.21 26.77
N SER A 50 17.59 -38.39 26.68
CA SER A 50 19.01 -38.57 26.42
C SER A 50 19.22 -39.34 25.12
N TYR A 51 19.14 -38.62 24.00
CA TYR A 51 19.44 -39.13 22.66
C TYR A 51 20.73 -39.96 22.65
N CYS A 52 20.74 -41.01 21.83
CA CYS A 52 21.90 -41.89 21.71
C CYS A 52 23.14 -41.11 21.25
N ALA A 53 24.30 -41.47 21.79
CA ALA A 53 25.57 -40.92 21.34
C ALA A 53 25.87 -41.38 19.91
N SER A 54 26.27 -40.43 19.06
CA SER A 54 26.77 -40.66 17.70
C SER A 54 27.92 -39.68 17.44
N SER A 55 28.92 -40.11 16.67
CA SER A 55 30.04 -39.26 16.30
C SER A 55 30.72 -39.73 15.02
N GLY A 56 31.07 -38.78 14.17
CA GLY A 56 32.02 -38.97 13.09
C GLY A 56 33.48 -38.99 13.56
N GLY A 57 34.37 -38.62 12.64
CA GLY A 57 35.81 -38.70 12.79
C GLY A 57 36.51 -38.23 11.51
N GLY A 58 37.83 -38.33 11.47
CA GLY A 58 38.62 -37.76 10.38
C GLY A 58 39.03 -36.31 10.65
N LYS A 59 39.50 -35.63 9.60
CA LYS A 59 40.10 -34.27 9.60
C LYS A 59 40.08 -33.60 8.21
N TYR A 60 39.42 -34.24 7.25
CA TYR A 60 39.45 -33.93 5.82
C TYR A 60 38.06 -33.74 5.22
N GLU A 61 37.03 -33.94 6.05
CA GLU A 61 35.62 -33.97 5.74
C GLU A 61 34.83 -33.31 6.89
N TYR A 62 33.80 -32.53 6.58
CA TYR A 62 32.88 -31.88 7.54
C TYR A 62 31.54 -31.53 6.87
N ILE A 63 30.51 -31.22 7.65
CA ILE A 63 29.26 -30.65 7.11
C ILE A 63 29.49 -29.14 6.96
N ALA A 64 29.51 -28.62 5.74
CA ALA A 64 29.77 -27.20 5.48
C ALA A 64 28.53 -26.33 5.61
N ASN A 65 27.34 -26.89 5.32
CA ASN A 65 26.08 -26.16 5.48
C ASN A 65 24.89 -27.12 5.60
N VAL A 66 23.96 -26.76 6.49
CA VAL A 66 22.61 -27.32 6.62
C VAL A 66 21.61 -26.19 6.40
N ASN A 67 20.93 -26.25 5.27
CA ASN A 67 19.92 -25.29 4.84
C ASN A 67 18.56 -25.98 4.79
N ILE A 68 17.59 -25.57 5.61
CA ILE A 68 16.24 -26.14 5.66
C ILE A 68 15.25 -25.13 6.26
N ALA A 69 14.13 -24.93 5.57
CA ALA A 69 13.12 -23.91 5.92
C ALA A 69 13.77 -22.52 6.11
N ASP A 70 13.76 -21.98 7.33
CA ASP A 70 14.37 -20.70 7.71
C ASP A 70 15.77 -20.84 8.34
N LEU A 71 16.23 -22.07 8.61
CA LEU A 71 17.57 -22.36 9.13
C LEU A 71 18.58 -22.44 7.98
N ASP A 72 19.58 -21.55 7.99
CA ASP A 72 20.77 -21.64 7.12
C ASP A 72 22.05 -21.64 7.97
N ASN A 73 22.42 -22.82 8.52
CA ASN A 73 23.64 -22.93 9.33
C ASN A 73 24.85 -23.23 8.44
N ALA A 74 25.84 -22.33 8.45
CA ALA A 74 27.13 -22.56 7.81
C ALA A 74 28.18 -22.97 8.85
N SER A 75 28.79 -24.14 8.67
CA SER A 75 29.77 -24.73 9.58
C SER A 75 31.13 -24.88 8.90
N SER A 76 32.20 -24.85 9.70
CA SER A 76 33.60 -24.82 9.19
C SER A 76 34.59 -25.60 10.07
N GLY A 77 34.09 -26.42 11.00
CA GLY A 77 34.90 -27.25 11.88
C GLY A 77 34.93 -28.70 11.40
N THR A 78 36.05 -29.40 11.57
CA THR A 78 36.09 -30.87 11.40
C THR A 78 35.84 -31.53 12.77
N ALA A 79 34.70 -31.26 13.38
CA ALA A 79 34.36 -31.86 14.65
C ALA A 79 33.83 -33.29 14.43
N ALA A 80 33.94 -34.14 15.45
CA ALA A 80 33.32 -35.47 15.39
C ALA A 80 31.80 -35.39 15.64
N TYR A 81 31.37 -34.40 16.42
CA TYR A 81 29.98 -34.12 16.77
C TYR A 81 29.89 -32.64 17.17
N THR A 82 28.86 -31.93 16.69
CA THR A 82 28.57 -30.54 17.08
C THR A 82 27.10 -30.41 17.48
N ASP A 83 26.83 -29.81 18.65
CA ASP A 83 25.47 -29.52 19.11
C ASP A 83 25.09 -28.08 18.73
N PHE A 84 24.25 -27.95 17.71
CA PHE A 84 23.64 -26.72 17.25
C PHE A 84 22.18 -26.57 17.72
N SER A 85 21.73 -27.28 18.76
CA SER A 85 20.33 -27.20 19.22
C SER A 85 19.91 -25.88 19.89
N GLY A 86 20.83 -24.91 19.98
CA GLY A 86 20.49 -23.50 20.18
C GLY A 86 19.97 -22.79 18.91
N LEU A 87 20.04 -23.44 17.75
CA LEU A 87 19.44 -23.04 16.47
C LEU A 87 18.21 -23.92 16.20
N THR A 88 17.19 -23.32 15.59
CA THR A 88 15.91 -23.95 15.28
C THR A 88 15.62 -23.84 13.79
N ALA A 89 15.14 -24.94 13.18
CA ALA A 89 14.44 -24.89 11.90
C ALA A 89 12.93 -24.98 12.14
N ASN A 90 12.16 -24.03 11.62
CA ASN A 90 10.70 -23.97 11.72
C ASN A 90 10.07 -24.70 10.53
N LEU A 91 9.73 -25.97 10.72
CA LEU A 91 9.19 -26.84 9.68
C LEU A 91 7.65 -26.79 9.64
N VAL A 92 7.10 -26.73 8.43
CA VAL A 92 5.66 -26.88 8.19
C VAL A 92 5.29 -28.36 8.09
N GLN A 93 4.02 -28.69 8.37
CA GLN A 93 3.49 -30.01 8.06
C GLN A 93 3.46 -30.23 6.54
N GLY A 94 3.76 -31.44 6.07
CA GLY A 94 4.00 -31.70 4.65
C GLY A 94 5.48 -31.51 4.28
N SER A 95 5.75 -31.02 3.06
CA SER A 95 7.08 -31.11 2.45
C SER A 95 7.93 -29.84 2.65
N ASN A 96 9.08 -30.00 3.28
CA ASN A 96 10.06 -28.95 3.55
C ASN A 96 11.29 -29.17 2.68
N ALA A 97 11.74 -28.18 1.91
CA ALA A 97 12.97 -28.28 1.12
C ALA A 97 14.22 -28.27 2.03
N ILE A 98 15.22 -29.07 1.69
CA ILE A 98 16.50 -29.16 2.42
C ILE A 98 17.67 -29.27 1.44
N THR A 99 18.78 -28.60 1.77
CA THR A 99 20.08 -28.70 1.10
C THR A 99 21.17 -28.99 2.13
N LEU A 100 21.98 -30.02 1.87
CA LEU A 100 23.11 -30.41 2.71
C LEU A 100 24.41 -30.32 1.91
N THR A 101 25.38 -29.54 2.38
CA THR A 101 26.64 -29.32 1.65
C THR A 101 27.83 -29.96 2.38
N PRO A 102 28.56 -30.90 1.76
CA PRO A 102 29.79 -31.45 2.33
C PRO A 102 30.98 -30.51 2.12
N GLY A 103 31.75 -30.28 3.18
CA GLY A 103 33.02 -29.57 3.19
C GLY A 103 34.21 -30.52 3.21
N PHE A 104 35.35 -30.07 2.64
CA PHE A 104 36.57 -30.88 2.55
C PHE A 104 37.83 -30.08 2.86
N VAL A 105 38.79 -30.70 3.57
CA VAL A 105 40.15 -30.17 3.76
C VAL A 105 41.09 -30.89 2.78
N GLY A 106 41.02 -30.50 1.51
CA GLY A 106 41.85 -31.04 0.43
C GLY A 106 41.02 -31.60 -0.73
N ASN A 107 41.01 -32.93 -0.88
CA ASN A 107 40.31 -33.59 -2.00
C ASN A 107 38.82 -33.79 -1.70
N ALA A 108 37.95 -33.54 -2.69
CA ALA A 108 36.52 -33.81 -2.57
C ALA A 108 36.20 -35.31 -2.75
N TYR A 109 35.62 -35.91 -1.69
CA TYR A 109 35.18 -37.29 -1.66
C TYR A 109 33.66 -37.40 -1.89
N THR A 110 33.13 -38.62 -1.91
CA THR A 110 31.68 -38.85 -1.97
C THR A 110 31.18 -39.08 -0.55
N GLU A 111 30.48 -38.10 0.00
CA GLU A 111 29.89 -38.19 1.34
C GLU A 111 28.45 -38.68 1.26
N HIS A 112 28.02 -39.44 2.26
CA HIS A 112 26.66 -39.94 2.39
C HIS A 112 25.98 -39.29 3.60
N PHE A 113 24.86 -38.64 3.35
CA PHE A 113 24.04 -37.98 4.37
C PHE A 113 22.87 -38.88 4.80
N ALA A 114 22.51 -38.77 6.08
CA ALA A 114 21.21 -39.13 6.60
C ALA A 114 20.72 -38.03 7.54
N VAL A 115 19.41 -37.76 7.53
CA VAL A 115 18.74 -36.86 8.48
C VAL A 115 17.71 -37.67 9.26
N TYR A 116 17.64 -37.40 10.56
CA TYR A 116 16.71 -37.98 11.50
C TYR A 116 15.95 -36.86 12.24
N ILE A 117 14.65 -37.03 12.48
CA ILE A 117 13.86 -36.14 13.33
C ILE A 117 13.04 -37.02 14.28
N ASP A 118 13.15 -36.74 15.58
CA ASP A 118 12.35 -37.34 16.64
C ASP A 118 10.91 -36.81 16.53
N PHE A 119 10.03 -37.51 15.81
CA PHE A 119 8.68 -37.02 15.52
C PHE A 119 7.68 -37.35 16.62
N ASN A 120 8.01 -38.29 17.52
CA ASN A 120 7.14 -38.70 18.62
C ASN A 120 7.49 -37.99 19.96
N ASN A 121 8.68 -37.36 20.03
CA ASN A 121 9.29 -36.68 21.19
C ASN A 121 9.51 -37.61 22.40
N ASP A 122 9.92 -38.85 22.15
CA ASP A 122 10.24 -39.85 23.19
C ASP A 122 11.73 -39.87 23.59
N GLY A 123 12.60 -39.29 22.75
CA GLY A 123 14.02 -39.15 23.05
C GLY A 123 14.98 -40.05 22.28
N ASP A 124 14.54 -40.79 21.26
CA ASP A 124 15.46 -41.44 20.31
C ASP A 124 15.23 -41.06 18.83
N PHE A 125 15.48 -42.00 17.91
CA PHE A 125 15.42 -41.84 16.44
C PHE A 125 15.22 -43.19 15.72
N ILE A 126 14.81 -44.25 16.44
CA ILE A 126 14.71 -45.61 15.88
C ILE A 126 13.31 -45.92 15.32
N ASP A 127 12.36 -44.99 15.42
CA ASP A 127 10.97 -45.25 15.11
C ASP A 127 10.64 -45.12 13.61
N SER A 128 9.48 -45.67 13.21
CA SER A 128 9.16 -45.85 11.78
C SER A 128 8.65 -44.56 11.12
N GLY A 129 9.59 -43.79 10.58
CA GLY A 129 9.34 -42.54 9.85
C GLY A 129 10.40 -41.47 10.11
N GLU A 130 11.18 -41.64 11.17
CA GLU A 130 12.08 -40.63 11.73
C GLU A 130 13.36 -40.44 10.91
N LYS A 131 13.81 -41.47 10.18
CA LYS A 131 14.89 -41.34 9.17
C LYS A 131 14.34 -40.68 7.90
N VAL A 132 14.09 -39.37 7.99
CA VAL A 132 13.38 -38.55 6.99
C VAL A 132 14.10 -38.33 5.67
N MET A 133 15.44 -38.37 5.64
CA MET A 133 16.22 -38.19 4.40
C MET A 133 17.46 -39.09 4.36
N THR A 134 17.82 -39.55 3.17
CA THR A 134 19.20 -39.98 2.84
C THR A 134 19.61 -39.47 1.47
N GLY A 135 20.92 -39.27 1.26
CA GLY A 135 21.48 -38.85 -0.03
C GLY A 135 23.00 -39.03 -0.06
N SER A 136 23.64 -38.76 -1.20
CA SER A 136 25.10 -38.71 -1.28
C SER A 136 25.60 -37.83 -2.43
N GLY A 137 26.79 -37.26 -2.28
CA GLY A 137 27.34 -36.30 -3.25
C GLY A 137 28.78 -35.88 -2.97
N LYS A 138 29.31 -35.05 -3.87
CA LYS A 138 30.62 -34.36 -3.75
C LYS A 138 30.49 -32.84 -3.56
N GLY A 139 29.27 -32.39 -3.35
CA GLY A 139 28.78 -31.03 -3.26
C GLY A 139 27.32 -31.09 -2.79
N ALA A 140 26.59 -29.98 -2.87
CA ALA A 140 25.23 -29.86 -2.34
C ALA A 140 24.31 -31.04 -2.72
N VAL A 141 23.69 -31.64 -1.69
CA VAL A 141 22.73 -32.73 -1.77
C VAL A 141 21.37 -32.17 -1.37
N THR A 142 20.49 -31.97 -2.35
CA THR A 142 19.13 -31.45 -2.14
C THR A 142 18.12 -32.57 -1.91
N GLY A 143 17.06 -32.30 -1.17
CA GLY A 143 15.94 -33.21 -0.96
C GLY A 143 14.73 -32.50 -0.34
N SER A 144 13.81 -33.30 0.22
CA SER A 144 12.65 -32.81 0.96
C SER A 144 12.37 -33.66 2.19
N ILE A 145 12.11 -33.03 3.33
CA ILE A 145 11.64 -33.67 4.56
C ILE A 145 10.11 -33.57 4.61
N ASN A 146 9.44 -34.72 4.68
CA ASN A 146 7.99 -34.78 4.83
C ASN A 146 7.62 -34.95 6.30
N VAL A 147 7.10 -33.88 6.92
CA VAL A 147 6.62 -33.86 8.30
C VAL A 147 5.17 -34.38 8.36
N PRO A 148 4.84 -35.35 9.24
CA PRO A 148 3.48 -35.87 9.34
C PRO A 148 2.48 -34.84 9.86
N ALA A 149 1.25 -34.85 9.33
CA ALA A 149 0.17 -33.91 9.66
C ALA A 149 -0.43 -34.04 11.08
N ASN A 150 0.22 -34.82 11.95
CA ASN A 150 -0.19 -35.08 13.34
C ASN A 150 0.96 -34.81 14.34
N VAL A 151 2.03 -34.14 13.88
CA VAL A 151 3.19 -33.75 14.70
C VAL A 151 3.16 -32.23 14.87
N SER A 152 3.48 -31.76 16.08
CA SER A 152 3.52 -30.35 16.46
C SER A 152 4.38 -30.14 17.72
N GLY A 153 4.93 -28.94 17.89
CA GLY A 153 5.81 -28.59 19.00
C GLY A 153 7.30 -28.69 18.63
N THR A 154 8.16 -28.45 19.61
CA THR A 154 9.63 -28.51 19.46
C THR A 154 10.21 -29.89 19.76
N THR A 155 11.14 -30.34 18.91
CA THR A 155 11.83 -31.64 19.01
C THR A 155 13.28 -31.55 18.47
N ARG A 156 14.00 -32.68 18.41
CA ARG A 156 15.38 -32.80 17.95
C ARG A 156 15.47 -33.26 16.48
N MET A 157 16.38 -32.64 15.72
CA MET A 157 16.86 -33.14 14.44
C MET A 157 18.34 -33.54 14.55
N ARG A 158 18.76 -34.59 13.87
CA ARG A 158 20.16 -35.01 13.70
C ARG A 158 20.51 -35.15 12.22
N VAL A 159 21.55 -34.46 11.80
CA VAL A 159 22.20 -34.62 10.50
C VAL A 159 23.46 -35.46 10.70
N SER A 160 23.72 -36.43 9.83
CA SER A 160 24.92 -37.27 9.89
C SER A 160 25.50 -37.45 8.49
N MET A 161 26.80 -37.19 8.34
CA MET A 161 27.53 -37.27 7.08
C MET A 161 28.70 -38.25 7.21
N LYS A 162 28.84 -39.20 6.28
CA LYS A 162 29.81 -40.30 6.39
C LYS A 162 30.52 -40.62 5.07
N TYR A 163 31.84 -40.81 5.17
CA TYR A 163 32.71 -41.03 4.01
C TYR A 163 32.41 -42.31 3.25
N ASN A 164 31.99 -42.15 1.99
CA ASN A 164 31.90 -43.17 0.94
C ASN A 164 31.10 -44.44 1.32
N GLN A 165 30.26 -44.35 2.35
CA GLN A 165 29.40 -45.41 2.88
C GLN A 165 28.16 -44.80 3.54
N ALA A 166 26.98 -45.39 3.33
CA ALA A 166 25.75 -44.91 3.96
C ALA A 166 25.81 -44.96 5.51
N VAL A 167 25.22 -43.95 6.16
CA VAL A 167 24.95 -43.94 7.60
C VAL A 167 23.89 -45.00 7.92
N ALA A 168 24.22 -45.96 8.77
CA ALA A 168 23.34 -47.09 9.08
C ALA A 168 22.15 -46.65 9.94
N ASN A 169 22.41 -45.99 11.07
CA ASN A 169 21.44 -45.53 12.05
C ASN A 169 21.92 -44.24 12.74
N ALA A 170 21.04 -43.55 13.47
CA ALA A 170 21.30 -42.27 14.15
C ALA A 170 22.29 -42.35 15.34
N CYS A 171 22.70 -43.56 15.71
CA CYS A 171 23.56 -43.88 16.86
C CYS A 171 24.90 -44.50 16.41
N GLU A 172 25.24 -44.42 15.12
CA GLU A 172 26.49 -44.97 14.59
C GLU A 172 27.68 -44.08 14.98
N ASN A 173 28.82 -44.70 15.30
CA ASN A 173 30.11 -44.02 15.40
C ASN A 173 30.97 -44.43 14.21
N PHE A 174 31.43 -43.48 13.39
CA PHE A 174 32.15 -43.75 12.15
C PHE A 174 33.48 -42.98 12.04
N ALA A 175 34.48 -43.60 11.41
CA ALA A 175 35.87 -43.14 11.48
C ALA A 175 36.21 -41.91 10.61
N SER A 176 35.29 -41.53 9.70
CA SER A 176 35.43 -40.44 8.72
C SER A 176 34.03 -39.87 8.42
N GLY A 177 33.82 -38.59 8.73
CA GLY A 177 32.55 -37.87 8.62
C GLY A 177 32.24 -37.01 9.87
N GLU A 178 31.04 -36.45 9.95
CA GLU A 178 30.58 -35.59 11.07
C GLU A 178 29.10 -35.85 11.42
N VAL A 179 28.68 -35.41 12.62
CA VAL A 179 27.30 -35.43 13.11
C VAL A 179 26.95 -34.05 13.69
N GLU A 180 25.78 -33.52 13.35
CA GLU A 180 25.27 -32.24 13.85
C GLU A 180 23.84 -32.39 14.37
N ASP A 181 23.56 -31.89 15.58
CA ASP A 181 22.22 -31.92 16.20
C ASP A 181 21.61 -30.51 16.24
N TYR A 182 20.32 -30.38 15.91
CA TYR A 182 19.59 -29.12 15.80
C TYR A 182 18.23 -29.21 16.53
N THR A 183 17.65 -28.07 16.88
CA THR A 183 16.22 -28.02 17.27
C THR A 183 15.37 -27.91 16.00
N VAL A 184 14.23 -28.60 16.00
CA VAL A 184 13.18 -28.47 14.99
C VAL A 184 11.89 -28.06 15.70
N SER A 185 11.24 -27.05 15.16
CA SER A 185 9.94 -26.54 15.62
C SER A 185 8.91 -26.89 14.56
N ILE A 186 7.80 -27.52 14.94
CA ILE A 186 6.78 -28.00 13.99
C ILE A 186 5.43 -27.37 14.35
N GLY A 187 4.87 -26.58 13.45
CA GLY A 187 3.55 -25.97 13.66
C GLY A 187 3.48 -24.83 14.70
N ASP A 188 4.58 -24.49 15.36
CA ASP A 188 4.73 -23.27 16.17
C ASP A 188 5.27 -22.07 15.35
N GLY A 189 5.24 -22.17 14.02
CA GLY A 189 5.26 -20.98 13.16
C GLY A 189 4.08 -20.08 13.53
N GLY A 190 4.30 -18.75 13.53
CA GLY A 190 3.38 -17.77 14.11
C GLY A 190 1.92 -18.02 13.74
N SER A 191 1.07 -18.20 14.76
CA SER A 191 -0.35 -18.60 14.68
C SER A 191 -1.07 -18.15 13.41
N ASN A 192 -1.18 -19.05 12.41
CA ASN A 192 -1.84 -18.81 11.13
C ASN A 192 -3.21 -18.14 11.34
N ILE A 193 -3.32 -16.87 10.98
CA ILE A 193 -4.53 -16.08 11.21
C ILE A 193 -5.55 -16.44 10.15
N SER A 194 -6.83 -16.56 10.52
CA SER A 194 -7.89 -16.76 9.52
C SER A 194 -7.93 -15.57 8.55
N PRO A 195 -7.91 -15.79 7.22
CA PRO A 195 -7.94 -14.71 6.24
C PRO A 195 -9.23 -13.90 6.35
N THR A 196 -9.18 -12.63 5.97
CA THR A 196 -10.35 -11.75 5.98
C THR A 196 -11.10 -11.88 4.65
N ALA A 197 -12.22 -12.60 4.66
CA ALA A 197 -13.14 -12.63 3.52
C ALA A 197 -13.92 -11.30 3.40
N VAL A 198 -14.10 -10.78 2.19
CA VAL A 198 -14.96 -9.61 1.93
C VAL A 198 -15.81 -9.86 0.68
N THR A 199 -17.14 -9.89 0.86
CA THR A 199 -18.13 -10.16 -0.20
C THR A 199 -18.45 -8.99 -1.15
N ASN A 200 -17.97 -7.77 -0.88
CA ASN A 200 -18.18 -6.54 -1.68
C ASN A 200 -19.65 -6.21 -2.08
N GLY A 201 -20.63 -6.73 -1.35
CA GLY A 201 -22.05 -6.35 -1.48
C GLY A 201 -22.47 -5.25 -0.48
N PRO A 202 -23.78 -4.95 -0.35
CA PRO A 202 -24.92 -5.69 -0.90
C PRO A 202 -25.12 -5.50 -2.40
N TYR A 203 -25.81 -6.46 -3.01
CA TYR A 203 -26.13 -6.53 -4.42
C TYR A 203 -27.63 -6.36 -4.66
N SER A 204 -28.01 -5.93 -5.86
CA SER A 204 -29.40 -5.87 -6.32
C SER A 204 -29.50 -6.02 -7.84
N ALA A 205 -30.57 -6.66 -8.32
CA ALA A 205 -30.85 -6.88 -9.73
C ALA A 205 -32.32 -7.26 -9.94
N ASP A 206 -32.81 -7.20 -11.19
CA ASP A 206 -34.11 -7.80 -11.54
C ASP A 206 -33.97 -9.30 -11.88
N ILE A 207 -35.07 -10.06 -11.84
CA ILE A 207 -35.11 -11.47 -12.27
C ILE A 207 -34.47 -11.62 -13.66
N GLY A 208 -33.54 -12.57 -13.80
CA GLY A 208 -32.87 -12.89 -15.06
C GLY A 208 -31.67 -12.01 -15.41
N ALA A 209 -31.43 -10.91 -14.69
CA ALA A 209 -30.21 -10.13 -14.83
C ALA A 209 -29.02 -10.80 -14.13
N SER A 210 -27.82 -10.65 -14.69
CA SER A 210 -26.59 -11.20 -14.11
C SER A 210 -25.95 -10.23 -13.12
N VAL A 211 -25.64 -10.72 -11.93
CA VAL A 211 -24.92 -10.03 -10.86
C VAL A 211 -23.46 -10.45 -10.90
N ALA A 212 -22.55 -9.48 -10.97
CA ALA A 212 -21.11 -9.69 -10.84
C ALA A 212 -20.71 -9.60 -9.37
N PHE A 213 -20.34 -10.72 -8.77
CA PHE A 213 -19.85 -10.79 -7.39
C PHE A 213 -18.33 -10.61 -7.35
N SER A 214 -17.81 -9.98 -6.30
CA SER A 214 -16.36 -9.79 -6.13
C SER A 214 -15.83 -10.12 -4.75
N SER A 215 -14.64 -10.74 -4.72
CA SER A 215 -13.84 -11.00 -3.53
C SER A 215 -12.64 -10.07 -3.38
N ASN A 216 -12.48 -9.03 -4.22
CA ASN A 216 -11.21 -8.30 -4.40
C ASN A 216 -10.65 -7.64 -3.13
N ALA A 217 -11.50 -7.28 -2.16
CA ALA A 217 -11.08 -6.76 -0.86
C ALA A 217 -10.80 -7.84 0.21
N SER A 218 -10.80 -9.13 -0.18
CA SER A 218 -10.42 -10.23 0.73
C SER A 218 -8.90 -10.32 0.79
N SER A 219 -8.35 -10.44 1.99
CA SER A 219 -6.91 -10.48 2.24
C SER A 219 -6.53 -11.58 3.21
N ASP A 220 -5.24 -11.86 3.28
CA ASP A 220 -4.63 -12.70 4.30
C ASP A 220 -3.46 -11.92 4.93
N SER A 221 -3.20 -12.07 6.23
CA SER A 221 -2.28 -11.21 6.99
C SER A 221 -0.85 -11.76 7.07
N ASP A 222 -0.71 -13.06 6.88
CA ASP A 222 0.50 -13.86 7.13
C ASP A 222 0.71 -14.92 6.02
N GLY A 223 -0.09 -14.83 4.95
CA GLY A 223 -0.08 -15.74 3.81
C GLY A 223 -0.78 -15.17 2.58
N THR A 224 -1.49 -16.03 1.85
CA THR A 224 -2.14 -15.78 0.57
C THR A 224 -3.41 -16.64 0.44
N ILE A 225 -4.47 -16.09 -0.16
CA ILE A 225 -5.72 -16.84 -0.40
C ILE A 225 -5.48 -17.91 -1.48
N SER A 226 -5.64 -19.18 -1.10
CA SER A 226 -5.49 -20.35 -1.98
C SER A 226 -6.77 -20.72 -2.72
N SER A 227 -7.95 -20.40 -2.18
CA SER A 227 -9.23 -20.75 -2.79
C SER A 227 -10.42 -19.92 -2.28
N TRP A 228 -11.48 -19.88 -3.09
CA TRP A 228 -12.75 -19.21 -2.82
C TRP A 228 -13.91 -20.21 -2.95
N LEU A 229 -14.96 -20.02 -2.16
CA LEU A 229 -16.24 -20.70 -2.31
C LEU A 229 -17.38 -19.72 -2.02
N TRP A 230 -18.11 -19.36 -3.07
CA TRP A 230 -19.36 -18.62 -3.00
C TRP A 230 -20.56 -19.57 -2.88
N ASP A 231 -21.51 -19.23 -2.01
CA ASP A 231 -22.88 -19.74 -2.02
C ASP A 231 -23.83 -18.56 -2.23
N PHE A 232 -24.66 -18.63 -3.28
CA PHE A 232 -25.53 -17.52 -3.69
C PHE A 232 -26.87 -17.48 -2.95
N GLY A 233 -27.12 -18.40 -2.02
CA GLY A 233 -28.33 -18.47 -1.20
C GLY A 233 -29.56 -19.06 -1.90
N ASP A 234 -29.46 -19.41 -3.18
CA ASP A 234 -30.51 -20.07 -3.97
C ASP A 234 -30.29 -21.58 -4.14
N GLY A 235 -29.21 -22.12 -3.57
CA GLY A 235 -28.78 -23.51 -3.71
C GLY A 235 -27.70 -23.73 -4.79
N THR A 236 -27.18 -22.67 -5.40
CA THR A 236 -26.04 -22.71 -6.33
C THR A 236 -24.77 -22.09 -5.74
N THR A 237 -23.60 -22.54 -6.22
CA THR A 237 -22.29 -22.17 -5.68
C THR A 237 -21.26 -21.93 -6.80
N SER A 238 -20.14 -21.27 -6.48
CA SER A 238 -19.00 -21.10 -7.40
C SER A 238 -17.67 -21.07 -6.65
N THR A 239 -16.59 -21.51 -7.31
CA THR A 239 -15.21 -21.47 -6.76
C THR A 239 -14.29 -20.46 -7.43
N SER A 240 -14.82 -19.62 -8.34
CA SER A 240 -14.09 -18.48 -8.88
C SER A 240 -14.07 -17.32 -7.87
N ALA A 241 -12.97 -16.58 -7.81
CA ALA A 241 -12.83 -15.40 -6.94
C ALA A 241 -13.93 -14.34 -7.20
N ASN A 242 -14.12 -13.98 -8.46
CA ASN A 242 -15.11 -12.99 -8.91
C ASN A 242 -16.10 -13.63 -9.91
N PRO A 243 -17.18 -14.31 -9.44
CA PRO A 243 -18.12 -14.99 -10.31
C PRO A 243 -19.30 -14.11 -10.76
N ASN A 244 -19.84 -14.40 -11.94
CA ASN A 244 -21.15 -13.90 -12.37
C ASN A 244 -22.23 -14.94 -12.06
N HIS A 245 -23.38 -14.52 -11.52
CA HIS A 245 -24.53 -15.39 -11.23
C HIS A 245 -25.85 -14.72 -11.63
N THR A 246 -26.92 -15.49 -11.84
CA THR A 246 -28.23 -15.00 -12.32
C THR A 246 -29.37 -15.66 -11.55
N TYR A 247 -30.19 -14.84 -10.89
CA TYR A 247 -31.33 -15.30 -10.10
C TYR A 247 -32.61 -15.37 -10.93
N ASN A 248 -33.33 -16.50 -10.80
CA ASN A 248 -34.53 -16.81 -11.60
C ASN A 248 -35.86 -16.50 -10.88
N THR A 249 -35.81 -16.02 -9.64
CA THR A 249 -36.97 -15.72 -8.78
C THR A 249 -36.70 -14.45 -7.98
N ALA A 250 -37.73 -13.65 -7.72
CA ALA A 250 -37.62 -12.48 -6.85
C ALA A 250 -37.50 -12.90 -5.37
N GLY A 251 -36.66 -12.20 -4.61
CA GLY A 251 -36.40 -12.45 -3.19
C GLY A 251 -35.10 -11.81 -2.71
N THR A 252 -34.94 -11.73 -1.39
CA THR A 252 -33.64 -11.39 -0.77
C THR A 252 -32.90 -12.68 -0.48
N TYR A 253 -31.75 -12.86 -1.12
CA TYR A 253 -30.86 -14.00 -0.92
C TYR A 253 -29.70 -13.61 -0.01
N THR A 254 -29.37 -14.46 0.97
CA THR A 254 -28.14 -14.33 1.75
C THR A 254 -27.01 -14.98 0.98
N VAL A 255 -26.05 -14.18 0.53
CA VAL A 255 -24.86 -14.65 -0.19
C VAL A 255 -23.72 -14.78 0.81
N SER A 256 -22.94 -15.86 0.72
CA SER A 256 -21.73 -16.04 1.52
C SER A 256 -20.51 -16.31 0.65
N LEU A 257 -19.37 -15.77 1.07
CA LEU A 257 -18.04 -16.12 0.57
C LEU A 257 -17.25 -16.75 1.71
N THR A 258 -16.76 -17.97 1.49
CA THR A 258 -15.64 -18.55 2.24
C THR A 258 -14.35 -18.37 1.43
N VAL A 259 -13.28 -17.89 2.06
CA VAL A 259 -11.93 -17.91 1.51
C VAL A 259 -11.04 -18.81 2.38
N THR A 260 -10.09 -19.51 1.75
CA THR A 260 -9.10 -20.36 2.43
C THR A 260 -7.70 -19.81 2.14
N ASP A 261 -6.84 -19.72 3.14
CA ASP A 261 -5.43 -19.32 2.98
C ASP A 261 -4.54 -20.48 2.49
N ASN A 262 -3.21 -20.30 2.48
CA ASN A 262 -2.23 -21.33 2.16
C ASN A 262 -1.75 -22.19 3.35
N GLY A 263 -2.17 -21.90 4.58
CA GLY A 263 -1.96 -22.76 5.76
C GLY A 263 -3.15 -23.69 6.07
N GLY A 264 -4.30 -23.46 5.44
CA GLY A 264 -5.54 -24.20 5.57
C GLY A 264 -6.61 -23.58 6.47
N ALA A 265 -6.43 -22.37 7.02
CA ALA A 265 -7.50 -21.70 7.77
C ALA A 265 -8.46 -20.95 6.83
N THR A 266 -9.61 -20.56 7.37
CA THR A 266 -10.73 -20.02 6.57
C THR A 266 -11.32 -18.76 7.18
N GLY A 267 -11.70 -17.84 6.28
CA GLY A 267 -12.50 -16.66 6.57
C GLY A 267 -13.87 -16.77 5.91
N ILE A 268 -14.92 -16.27 6.56
CA ILE A 268 -16.28 -16.27 6.01
C ILE A 268 -16.90 -14.87 6.13
N SER A 269 -17.48 -14.40 5.03
CA SER A 269 -18.18 -13.12 4.94
C SER A 269 -19.55 -13.32 4.30
N THR A 270 -20.54 -12.52 4.69
CA THR A 270 -21.92 -12.63 4.18
C THR A 270 -22.49 -11.27 3.80
N THR A 271 -23.37 -11.27 2.81
CA THR A 271 -24.09 -10.08 2.34
C THR A 271 -25.45 -10.47 1.78
N THR A 272 -26.19 -9.52 1.20
CA THR A 272 -27.49 -9.79 0.57
C THR A 272 -27.46 -9.49 -0.93
N ALA A 273 -28.18 -10.29 -1.71
CA ALA A 273 -28.57 -9.99 -3.08
C ALA A 273 -30.11 -9.81 -3.11
N ASN A 274 -30.57 -8.60 -3.44
CA ASN A 274 -32.00 -8.26 -3.47
C ASN A 274 -32.51 -8.31 -4.91
N ILE A 275 -33.34 -9.32 -5.20
CA ILE A 275 -33.81 -9.61 -6.56
C ILE A 275 -35.26 -9.19 -6.70
N THR A 276 -35.52 -8.23 -7.59
CA THR A 276 -36.84 -7.68 -7.84
C THR A 276 -37.54 -8.32 -9.03
N GLY A 277 -38.86 -8.49 -8.90
CA GLY A 277 -39.76 -8.70 -10.04
C GLY A 277 -40.50 -7.39 -10.31
N GLY A 278 -40.53 -6.96 -11.57
CA GLY A 278 -41.13 -5.69 -11.97
C GLY A 278 -42.60 -5.53 -11.56
N SER A 279 -43.05 -4.29 -11.39
CA SER A 279 -44.43 -4.02 -10.96
C SER A 279 -45.44 -4.44 -12.03
N THR A 280 -46.45 -5.22 -11.63
CA THR A 280 -47.56 -5.62 -12.51
C THR A 280 -48.69 -4.59 -12.56
N THR A 281 -48.51 -3.43 -11.94
CA THR A 281 -49.42 -2.27 -12.03
C THR A 281 -48.67 -1.01 -12.48
N PRO A 282 -49.15 -0.28 -13.49
CA PRO A 282 -48.61 1.04 -13.85
C PRO A 282 -48.70 2.02 -12.67
N PRO A 283 -47.71 2.93 -12.48
CA PRO A 283 -47.75 3.93 -11.41
C PRO A 283 -48.89 4.93 -11.53
N ALA A 284 -49.21 5.60 -10.41
CA ALA A 284 -50.22 6.65 -10.39
C ALA A 284 -49.78 7.87 -11.23
N GLY A 285 -50.55 8.17 -12.28
CA GLY A 285 -50.24 9.13 -13.33
C GLY A 285 -50.66 8.51 -14.67
N TYR A 286 -49.79 7.68 -15.22
CA TYR A 286 -50.00 6.99 -16.50
C TYR A 286 -51.27 6.14 -16.52
N CYS A 287 -51.91 6.10 -17.69
CA CYS A 287 -53.10 5.31 -17.91
C CYS A 287 -52.84 3.81 -17.69
N SER A 288 -53.72 3.17 -16.89
CA SER A 288 -53.64 1.74 -16.60
C SER A 288 -53.96 0.91 -17.84
N VAL A 289 -53.06 0.01 -18.21
CA VAL A 289 -53.25 -0.96 -19.31
C VAL A 289 -53.12 -2.39 -18.79
N THR A 290 -53.78 -3.32 -19.48
CA THR A 290 -53.52 -4.75 -19.38
C THR A 290 -53.48 -5.35 -20.79
N GLY A 291 -52.46 -6.17 -21.01
CA GLY A 291 -52.47 -7.22 -22.01
C GLY A 291 -53.37 -8.40 -21.63
N GLY A 292 -53.20 -9.49 -22.36
CA GLY A 292 -53.94 -10.74 -22.18
C GLY A 292 -53.53 -11.77 -23.23
N GLY A 293 -54.10 -12.97 -23.12
CA GLY A 293 -53.72 -14.12 -23.94
C GLY A 293 -52.74 -15.05 -23.22
N SER A 294 -52.45 -16.20 -23.84
CA SER A 294 -51.51 -17.20 -23.31
C SER A 294 -50.62 -17.81 -24.39
N TYR A 295 -50.60 -17.21 -25.58
CA TYR A 295 -49.92 -17.73 -26.76
C TYR A 295 -48.84 -16.81 -27.32
N GLU A 296 -48.85 -15.54 -26.92
CA GLU A 296 -47.95 -14.46 -27.37
C GLU A 296 -47.47 -13.64 -26.17
N TRP A 297 -46.28 -13.03 -26.25
CA TRP A 297 -45.74 -12.06 -25.29
C TRP A 297 -44.59 -11.23 -25.91
N ILE A 298 -44.13 -10.17 -25.24
CA ILE A 298 -42.93 -9.43 -25.64
C ILE A 298 -41.70 -10.19 -25.11
N ALA A 299 -40.91 -10.80 -25.99
CA ALA A 299 -39.74 -11.58 -25.59
C ALA A 299 -38.46 -10.75 -25.44
N GLY A 300 -38.46 -9.50 -25.92
CA GLY A 300 -37.37 -8.57 -25.64
C GLY A 300 -37.41 -7.26 -26.41
N VAL A 301 -36.82 -6.24 -25.80
CA VAL A 301 -36.76 -4.85 -26.27
C VAL A 301 -35.31 -4.38 -26.23
N LYS A 302 -34.82 -3.88 -27.37
CA LYS A 302 -33.44 -3.39 -27.50
C LYS A 302 -33.39 -2.02 -28.18
N VAL A 303 -32.88 -1.02 -27.48
CA VAL A 303 -32.70 0.36 -28.00
C VAL A 303 -31.73 1.12 -27.08
N GLY A 304 -30.85 1.96 -27.60
CA GLY A 304 -30.09 2.89 -26.75
C GLY A 304 -29.24 2.26 -25.63
N GLY A 305 -28.69 1.07 -25.86
CA GLY A 305 -27.96 0.29 -24.84
C GLY A 305 -28.84 -0.62 -23.97
N LEU A 306 -30.14 -0.34 -23.81
CA LEU A 306 -31.10 -1.28 -23.24
C LEU A 306 -31.17 -2.55 -24.10
N ASN A 307 -31.24 -3.71 -23.45
CA ASN A 307 -31.34 -5.02 -24.07
C ASN A 307 -32.08 -5.97 -23.12
N ASN A 308 -33.37 -5.72 -22.87
CA ASN A 308 -34.19 -6.54 -21.99
C ASN A 308 -34.66 -7.82 -22.70
N THR A 309 -34.81 -8.91 -21.93
CA THR A 309 -35.42 -10.16 -22.38
C THR A 309 -36.48 -10.61 -21.39
N SER A 310 -37.70 -10.80 -21.87
CA SER A 310 -38.90 -10.89 -21.04
C SER A 310 -39.67 -12.21 -21.24
N ALA A 311 -40.49 -12.53 -20.24
CA ALA A 311 -41.36 -13.70 -20.22
C ALA A 311 -42.82 -13.25 -20.05
N GLN A 312 -43.76 -14.12 -20.45
CA GLN A 312 -45.18 -13.78 -20.60
C GLN A 312 -45.82 -13.13 -19.36
N GLY A 313 -46.19 -11.86 -19.50
CA GLY A 313 -47.08 -11.11 -18.62
C GLY A 313 -48.24 -10.46 -19.37
N ASN A 314 -48.96 -9.57 -18.66
CA ASN A 314 -50.00 -8.71 -19.24
C ASN A 314 -49.53 -7.24 -19.29
N TYR A 315 -48.89 -6.79 -18.21
CA TYR A 315 -48.17 -5.53 -18.09
C TYR A 315 -47.00 -5.77 -17.14
N THR A 316 -45.81 -5.27 -17.49
CA THR A 316 -44.63 -5.32 -16.63
C THR A 316 -43.90 -3.97 -16.61
N ASP A 317 -43.68 -3.42 -15.41
CA ASP A 317 -42.88 -2.21 -15.22
C ASP A 317 -41.39 -2.58 -15.07
N TYR A 318 -40.60 -2.20 -16.07
CA TYR A 318 -39.14 -2.32 -16.14
C TYR A 318 -38.46 -0.94 -16.09
N THR A 319 -39.06 0.07 -15.44
CA THR A 319 -38.43 1.42 -15.34
C THR A 319 -37.17 1.47 -14.46
N SER A 320 -36.80 0.37 -13.80
CA SER A 320 -35.43 0.11 -13.30
C SER A 320 -34.38 0.17 -14.42
N GLN A 321 -34.74 -0.25 -15.64
CA GLN A 321 -33.86 -0.29 -16.80
C GLN A 321 -34.02 0.98 -17.64
N THR A 322 -32.89 1.51 -18.13
CA THR A 322 -32.83 2.77 -18.89
C THR A 322 -32.25 2.59 -20.30
N ALA A 323 -32.93 3.15 -21.30
CA ALA A 323 -32.47 3.26 -22.68
C ALA A 323 -31.97 4.68 -22.98
N LYS A 324 -30.71 4.84 -23.39
CA LYS A 324 -30.09 6.13 -23.75
C LYS A 324 -30.35 6.46 -25.22
N LEU A 325 -31.11 7.52 -25.49
CA LEU A 325 -31.54 7.92 -26.83
C LEU A 325 -30.97 9.29 -27.21
N SER A 326 -30.27 9.36 -28.34
CA SER A 326 -29.75 10.62 -28.87
C SER A 326 -30.84 11.43 -29.58
N ALA A 327 -30.71 12.75 -29.66
CA ALA A 327 -31.61 13.57 -30.46
C ALA A 327 -31.60 13.13 -31.95
N GLY A 328 -32.77 13.00 -32.56
CA GLY A 328 -32.92 12.41 -33.91
C GLY A 328 -33.21 10.90 -33.89
N ALA A 329 -32.73 10.18 -34.91
CA ALA A 329 -33.16 8.82 -35.22
C ALA A 329 -32.39 7.74 -34.44
N ASN A 330 -33.11 6.95 -33.64
CA ASN A 330 -32.61 5.81 -32.87
C ASN A 330 -33.29 4.52 -33.33
N THR A 331 -32.52 3.45 -33.55
CA THR A 331 -33.08 2.14 -33.95
C THR A 331 -33.52 1.33 -32.74
N ILE A 332 -34.78 0.90 -32.72
CA ILE A 332 -35.33 -0.02 -31.73
C ILE A 332 -35.61 -1.39 -32.36
N THR A 333 -35.20 -2.48 -31.72
CA THR A 333 -35.56 -3.85 -32.08
C THR A 333 -36.58 -4.38 -31.06
N LEU A 334 -37.68 -4.94 -31.57
CA LEU A 334 -38.76 -5.54 -30.78
C LEU A 334 -38.93 -7.00 -31.20
N THR A 335 -39.00 -7.92 -30.22
CA THR A 335 -39.05 -9.36 -30.48
C THR A 335 -40.30 -9.99 -29.85
N PRO A 336 -41.19 -10.64 -30.64
CA PRO A 336 -42.31 -11.37 -30.10
C PRO A 336 -41.89 -12.77 -29.63
N GLY A 337 -42.43 -13.23 -28.51
CA GLY A 337 -42.38 -14.60 -28.02
C GLY A 337 -43.70 -15.33 -28.26
N PHE A 338 -43.64 -16.64 -28.47
CA PHE A 338 -44.82 -17.47 -28.68
C PHE A 338 -44.71 -18.81 -27.95
N SER A 339 -45.82 -19.31 -27.38
CA SER A 339 -45.87 -20.64 -26.74
C SER A 339 -46.23 -21.77 -27.72
N GLY A 340 -46.36 -21.44 -29.01
CA GLY A 340 -46.72 -22.37 -30.08
C GLY A 340 -46.38 -21.82 -31.47
N ASN A 341 -47.39 -21.61 -32.31
CA ASN A 341 -47.20 -21.03 -33.65
C ASN A 341 -46.84 -19.55 -33.56
N ALA A 342 -45.96 -19.07 -34.44
CA ALA A 342 -45.66 -17.64 -34.58
C ALA A 342 -46.77 -16.91 -35.36
N TYR A 343 -47.29 -15.82 -34.79
CA TYR A 343 -48.33 -14.98 -35.37
C TYR A 343 -47.81 -13.57 -35.71
N THR A 344 -48.55 -12.83 -36.54
CA THR A 344 -48.18 -11.44 -36.88
C THR A 344 -48.61 -10.51 -35.74
N GLU A 345 -47.64 -10.10 -34.94
CA GLU A 345 -47.83 -9.12 -33.88
C GLU A 345 -47.61 -7.70 -34.42
N HIS A 346 -48.41 -6.76 -33.92
CA HIS A 346 -48.32 -5.34 -34.24
C HIS A 346 -47.84 -4.55 -33.03
N TRP A 347 -47.01 -3.55 -33.27
CA TRP A 347 -46.30 -2.82 -32.23
C TRP A 347 -46.66 -1.34 -32.23
N GLY A 348 -46.73 -0.76 -31.03
CA GLY A 348 -46.67 0.66 -30.79
C GLY A 348 -45.64 0.97 -29.71
N VAL A 349 -44.98 2.12 -29.83
CA VAL A 349 -44.08 2.64 -28.79
C VAL A 349 -44.40 4.10 -28.55
N TRP A 350 -44.50 4.49 -27.28
CA TRP A 350 -44.77 5.85 -26.81
C TRP A 350 -43.66 6.32 -25.88
N ILE A 351 -43.38 7.62 -25.89
CA ILE A 351 -42.47 8.29 -24.96
C ILE A 351 -43.16 9.55 -24.45
N ASP A 352 -43.23 9.69 -23.13
CA ASP A 352 -43.72 10.88 -22.42
C ASP A 352 -42.66 12.00 -22.56
N PHE A 353 -42.74 12.77 -23.64
CA PHE A 353 -41.73 13.79 -23.94
C PHE A 353 -41.94 15.08 -23.14
N ASN A 354 -43.19 15.36 -22.72
CA ASN A 354 -43.53 16.59 -22.01
C ASN A 354 -43.36 16.48 -20.47
N LYS A 355 -43.35 15.24 -19.93
CA LYS A 355 -43.22 14.84 -18.53
C LYS A 355 -44.41 15.21 -17.64
N ASP A 356 -45.61 15.27 -18.19
CA ASP A 356 -46.86 15.50 -17.45
C ASP A 356 -47.45 14.24 -16.81
N GLY A 357 -46.99 13.06 -17.25
CA GLY A 357 -47.37 11.77 -16.69
C GLY A 357 -48.43 10.99 -17.46
N ASP A 358 -48.76 11.34 -18.71
CA ASP A 358 -49.42 10.40 -19.64
C ASP A 358 -48.65 10.10 -20.95
N PHE A 359 -49.33 9.91 -22.08
CA PHE A 359 -48.76 9.52 -23.38
C PHE A 359 -49.66 9.99 -24.56
N LEU A 360 -50.65 10.84 -24.28
CA LEU A 360 -51.75 11.18 -25.19
C LEU A 360 -51.40 12.32 -26.14
N ASP A 361 -50.21 12.91 -26.01
CA ASP A 361 -49.88 14.18 -26.64
C ASP A 361 -49.35 14.04 -28.08
N ALA A 362 -49.44 15.14 -28.84
CA ALA A 362 -49.21 15.15 -30.28
C ALA A 362 -47.72 15.06 -30.67
N GLY A 363 -47.18 13.84 -30.64
CA GLY A 363 -45.79 13.52 -31.01
C GLY A 363 -45.21 12.32 -30.25
N GLU A 364 -45.90 11.87 -29.21
CA GLU A 364 -45.40 10.89 -28.25
C GLU A 364 -45.45 9.45 -28.75
N GLN A 365 -46.33 9.14 -29.71
CA GLN A 365 -46.28 7.85 -30.42
C GLN A 365 -45.11 7.80 -31.42
N VAL A 366 -43.91 7.49 -30.90
CA VAL A 366 -42.67 7.40 -31.66
C VAL A 366 -42.59 6.22 -32.62
N VAL A 367 -43.34 5.13 -32.38
CA VAL A 367 -43.47 4.01 -33.33
C VAL A 367 -44.94 3.64 -33.52
N SER A 368 -45.34 3.52 -34.79
CA SER A 368 -46.65 3.04 -35.22
C SER A 368 -46.52 2.20 -36.49
N ASN A 369 -47.53 1.37 -36.78
CA ASN A 369 -47.65 0.56 -38.01
C ASN A 369 -46.52 -0.47 -38.24
N LEU A 370 -45.71 -0.78 -37.21
CA LEU A 370 -44.71 -1.83 -37.26
C LEU A 370 -45.36 -3.19 -36.93
N SER A 371 -45.04 -4.24 -37.68
CA SER A 371 -45.60 -5.58 -37.46
C SER A 371 -44.74 -6.71 -38.01
N GLY A 372 -44.75 -7.88 -37.35
CA GLY A 372 -44.05 -9.08 -37.79
C GLY A 372 -44.27 -10.29 -36.87
N ASN A 373 -43.79 -11.46 -37.29
CA ASN A 373 -43.86 -12.72 -36.54
C ASN A 373 -42.47 -13.22 -36.08
N ALA A 374 -41.50 -12.31 -36.05
CA ALA A 374 -40.12 -12.46 -35.61
C ALA A 374 -39.60 -11.08 -35.18
N ALA A 375 -38.33 -10.96 -34.81
CA ALA A 375 -37.74 -9.67 -34.45
C ALA A 375 -37.89 -8.62 -35.57
N VAL A 376 -38.40 -7.44 -35.23
CA VAL A 376 -38.65 -6.31 -36.13
C VAL A 376 -37.91 -5.07 -35.66
N ASN A 377 -37.50 -4.21 -36.61
CA ASN A 377 -36.80 -2.96 -36.32
C ASN A 377 -37.71 -1.76 -36.63
N GLY A 378 -37.81 -0.83 -35.69
CA GLY A 378 -38.42 0.49 -35.84
C GLY A 378 -37.40 1.61 -35.65
N THR A 379 -37.86 2.86 -35.80
CA THR A 379 -37.04 4.06 -35.59
C THR A 379 -37.77 5.05 -34.70
N ILE A 380 -37.21 5.32 -33.53
CA ILE A 380 -37.65 6.37 -32.61
C ILE A 380 -36.97 7.67 -33.03
N ASN A 381 -37.76 8.69 -33.36
CA ASN A 381 -37.24 10.02 -33.69
C ASN A 381 -37.42 10.93 -32.48
N VAL A 382 -36.35 11.15 -31.71
CA VAL A 382 -36.33 12.04 -30.55
C VAL A 382 -36.30 13.50 -31.02
N PRO A 383 -37.17 14.39 -30.51
CA PRO A 383 -37.11 15.81 -30.82
C PRO A 383 -35.76 16.46 -30.46
N GLN A 384 -35.42 17.55 -31.13
CA GLN A 384 -34.25 18.35 -30.77
C GLN A 384 -34.52 19.11 -29.47
N GLY A 385 -33.60 19.02 -28.50
CA GLY A 385 -33.73 19.67 -27.19
C GLY A 385 -34.52 18.88 -26.13
N THR A 386 -34.92 17.63 -26.39
CA THR A 386 -35.39 16.72 -25.33
C THR A 386 -34.23 16.35 -24.41
N THR A 387 -34.40 16.45 -23.08
CA THR A 387 -33.32 16.25 -22.08
C THR A 387 -33.77 15.46 -20.85
N GLY A 388 -32.81 14.95 -20.07
CA GLY A 388 -33.03 14.19 -18.83
C GLY A 388 -33.71 12.84 -19.05
N THR A 389 -34.33 12.28 -18.01
CA THR A 389 -35.09 11.01 -18.09
C THR A 389 -36.60 11.22 -18.22
N THR A 390 -37.29 10.23 -18.79
CA THR A 390 -38.76 10.08 -18.78
C THR A 390 -39.16 8.61 -19.03
N ARG A 391 -40.46 8.31 -19.12
CA ARG A 391 -40.97 6.96 -19.37
C ARG A 391 -41.19 6.69 -20.87
N MET A 392 -40.88 5.46 -21.28
CA MET A 392 -41.25 4.86 -22.57
C MET A 392 -42.20 3.69 -22.32
N ARG A 393 -43.26 3.56 -23.12
CA ARG A 393 -44.17 2.40 -23.14
C ARG A 393 -44.04 1.65 -24.45
N VAL A 394 -43.80 0.35 -24.40
CA VAL A 394 -43.88 -0.59 -25.52
C VAL A 394 -45.19 -1.37 -25.39
N GLY A 395 -45.92 -1.53 -26.49
CA GLY A 395 -47.15 -2.32 -26.53
C GLY A 395 -47.20 -3.21 -27.76
N MET A 396 -47.62 -4.46 -27.56
CA MET A 396 -47.77 -5.49 -28.60
C MET A 396 -49.22 -5.96 -28.68
N LYS A 397 -49.71 -6.26 -29.89
CA LYS A 397 -51.09 -6.70 -30.13
C LYS A 397 -51.22 -7.67 -31.30
N TYR A 398 -51.94 -8.76 -31.09
CA TYR A 398 -52.19 -9.79 -32.10
C TYR A 398 -52.97 -9.24 -33.31
N ASN A 399 -52.36 -9.37 -34.50
CA ASN A 399 -52.99 -9.30 -35.82
C ASN A 399 -53.85 -8.03 -36.11
N GLN A 400 -53.64 -6.95 -35.35
CA GLN A 400 -54.28 -5.65 -35.51
C GLN A 400 -53.38 -4.54 -34.97
N ALA A 401 -53.30 -3.41 -35.68
CA ALA A 401 -52.57 -2.25 -35.20
C ALA A 401 -52.97 -1.81 -33.76
N LEU A 402 -51.98 -1.37 -32.99
CA LEU A 402 -52.13 -0.76 -31.68
C LEU A 402 -51.99 0.76 -31.83
N THR A 403 -53.09 1.49 -31.66
CA THR A 403 -53.22 2.90 -32.07
C THR A 403 -53.37 3.88 -30.89
N ALA A 404 -53.21 3.42 -29.66
CA ALA A 404 -53.28 4.25 -28.46
C ALA A 404 -52.54 3.60 -27.26
N PRO A 405 -51.89 4.39 -26.39
CA PRO A 405 -51.08 3.90 -25.26
C PRO A 405 -51.90 3.39 -24.07
N CYS A 406 -53.22 3.59 -24.12
CA CYS A 406 -54.18 3.40 -23.02
C CYS A 406 -55.31 2.42 -23.38
N THR A 407 -55.05 1.46 -24.28
CA THR A 407 -56.07 0.50 -24.76
C THR A 407 -55.70 -0.93 -24.40
N ASN A 408 -56.45 -1.54 -23.47
CA ASN A 408 -56.30 -2.95 -23.10
C ASN A 408 -56.44 -3.86 -24.33
N VAL A 409 -55.60 -4.91 -24.40
CA VAL A 409 -55.64 -5.90 -25.48
C VAL A 409 -55.99 -7.28 -24.94
N SER A 410 -56.76 -8.05 -25.71
CA SER A 410 -57.16 -9.42 -25.33
C SER A 410 -56.10 -10.48 -25.67
N SER A 411 -55.13 -10.12 -26.51
CA SER A 411 -54.01 -10.91 -27.01
C SER A 411 -52.86 -9.94 -27.31
N GLY A 412 -51.80 -10.02 -26.51
CA GLY A 412 -50.67 -9.07 -26.50
C GLY A 412 -50.34 -8.57 -25.09
N GLU A 413 -49.32 -7.72 -24.98
CA GLU A 413 -48.68 -7.31 -23.71
C GLU A 413 -48.19 -5.85 -23.77
N PHE A 414 -47.95 -5.26 -22.60
CA PHE A 414 -47.32 -3.94 -22.43
C PHE A 414 -46.10 -3.99 -21.51
N GLU A 415 -45.09 -3.19 -21.80
CA GLU A 415 -43.90 -3.01 -20.96
C GLU A 415 -43.54 -1.52 -20.86
N ASP A 416 -43.24 -1.03 -19.65
CA ASP A 416 -42.76 0.34 -19.45
C ASP A 416 -41.28 0.35 -19.04
N TYR A 417 -40.49 1.25 -19.64
CA TYR A 417 -39.04 1.41 -19.44
C TYR A 417 -38.68 2.88 -19.19
N THR A 418 -37.53 3.14 -18.57
CA THR A 418 -36.99 4.51 -18.52
C THR A 418 -36.23 4.79 -19.82
N VAL A 419 -36.32 6.01 -20.32
CA VAL A 419 -35.43 6.51 -21.38
C VAL A 419 -34.73 7.78 -20.92
N SER A 420 -33.48 7.97 -21.35
CA SER A 420 -32.68 9.16 -21.06
C SER A 420 -32.22 9.83 -22.36
N PHE A 421 -32.10 11.15 -22.32
CA PHE A 421 -31.68 11.99 -23.45
C PHE A 421 -30.45 12.84 -23.10
N ASP A 422 -29.56 12.26 -22.29
CA ASP A 422 -28.27 12.77 -21.81
C ASP A 422 -27.16 12.75 -22.90
N GLY A 423 -27.53 13.13 -24.13
CA GLY A 423 -26.70 12.91 -25.32
C GLY A 423 -25.64 13.98 -25.57
N THR A 424 -24.43 13.56 -25.95
CA THR A 424 -23.33 14.45 -26.35
C THR A 424 -23.38 14.87 -27.81
N VAL A 425 -23.93 16.05 -28.06
CA VAL A 425 -23.46 16.95 -29.14
C VAL A 425 -23.43 18.38 -28.60
N VAL A 426 -22.27 19.03 -28.68
CA VAL A 426 -22.01 20.47 -28.42
C VAL A 426 -23.06 21.39 -29.08
N ASP A 427 -23.46 22.56 -28.55
CA ASP A 427 -23.01 23.44 -27.43
C ASP A 427 -24.17 24.46 -27.15
N PRO A 428 -24.34 25.13 -25.98
CA PRO A 428 -23.44 25.33 -24.82
C PRO A 428 -24.04 24.94 -23.43
N ASP A 429 -23.46 25.50 -22.36
CA ASP A 429 -23.94 25.70 -20.97
C ASP A 429 -25.45 26.06 -20.76
N PRO A 430 -26.05 25.88 -19.55
CA PRO A 430 -25.40 25.50 -18.28
C PRO A 430 -26.03 24.37 -17.43
N ASP A 431 -25.19 23.91 -16.50
CA ASP A 431 -25.35 22.98 -15.35
C ASP A 431 -26.54 23.24 -14.38
N PRO A 432 -27.18 22.20 -13.74
CA PRO A 432 -26.73 21.67 -12.43
C PRO A 432 -26.87 20.13 -12.16
N THR A 433 -25.78 19.37 -12.35
CA THR A 433 -25.08 18.40 -11.43
C THR A 433 -25.70 18.02 -10.05
N PRO A 434 -25.25 16.93 -9.34
CA PRO A 434 -24.45 15.73 -9.73
C PRO A 434 -24.81 14.41 -8.98
N VAL A 435 -24.95 13.23 -9.61
CA VAL A 435 -24.96 11.95 -8.85
C VAL A 435 -24.27 10.80 -9.56
N GLY A 436 -23.03 10.51 -9.15
CA GLY A 436 -22.27 9.33 -9.60
C GLY A 436 -20.80 9.43 -9.21
N SER A 437 -20.17 8.29 -8.90
CA SER A 437 -18.72 8.20 -8.76
C SER A 437 -18.05 8.63 -10.06
N LEU A 438 -16.90 9.30 -9.97
CA LEU A 438 -16.03 9.61 -11.11
C LEU A 438 -15.64 8.28 -11.79
N PRO A 439 -16.01 8.03 -13.06
CA PRO A 439 -15.64 6.80 -13.75
C PRO A 439 -14.13 6.74 -14.02
N ASP A 440 -13.60 5.52 -14.11
CA ASP A 440 -12.25 5.30 -14.62
C ASP A 440 -12.27 5.36 -16.14
N VAL A 441 -11.98 6.56 -16.67
CA VAL A 441 -11.84 6.74 -18.12
C VAL A 441 -10.49 6.25 -18.62
N CYS A 442 -9.44 6.22 -17.79
CA CYS A 442 -8.13 5.70 -18.18
C CYS A 442 -8.08 4.17 -18.38
N ALA A 443 -9.03 3.43 -17.79
CA ALA A 443 -9.22 2.01 -18.10
C ALA A 443 -9.78 1.73 -19.51
N THR A 444 -10.33 2.74 -20.21
CA THR A 444 -11.01 2.56 -21.52
C THR A 444 -10.61 3.55 -22.61
N GLU A 445 -9.94 4.65 -22.26
CA GLU A 445 -9.57 5.73 -23.16
C GLU A 445 -8.07 6.07 -23.03
N GLU A 446 -7.43 6.39 -24.16
CA GLU A 446 -6.06 6.90 -24.18
C GLU A 446 -5.99 8.30 -23.52
N PRO A 447 -4.83 8.70 -22.95
CA PRO A 447 -4.64 10.01 -22.36
C PRO A 447 -5.05 11.18 -23.27
N THR A 448 -5.76 12.15 -22.69
CA THR A 448 -6.31 13.27 -23.45
C THR A 448 -5.23 14.21 -24.00
N THR A 449 -5.51 14.79 -25.16
CA THR A 449 -4.74 15.91 -25.73
C THR A 449 -5.43 17.27 -25.54
N ALA A 450 -6.55 17.29 -24.79
CA ALA A 450 -7.25 18.53 -24.45
C ALA A 450 -6.42 19.39 -23.49
N THR A 451 -6.34 20.69 -23.75
CA THR A 451 -5.68 21.68 -22.87
C THR A 451 -6.68 22.39 -21.94
N GLN A 452 -7.94 21.99 -21.96
CA GLN A 452 -9.03 22.59 -21.20
C GLN A 452 -9.95 21.49 -20.64
N LEU A 453 -10.54 21.75 -19.48
CA LEU A 453 -11.64 20.94 -18.92
C LEU A 453 -12.98 21.64 -19.21
N THR A 454 -13.99 20.83 -19.54
CA THR A 454 -15.38 21.25 -19.74
C THR A 454 -16.26 20.67 -18.66
N ASP A 455 -17.33 21.39 -18.31
CA ASP A 455 -18.29 20.96 -17.30
C ASP A 455 -18.79 19.53 -17.48
N GLY A 456 -18.87 18.78 -16.39
CA GLY A 456 -19.43 17.44 -16.33
C GLY A 456 -18.58 16.33 -16.95
N VAL A 457 -17.58 16.65 -17.79
CA VAL A 457 -16.85 15.69 -18.63
C VAL A 457 -15.57 15.19 -17.94
N PRO A 458 -15.48 13.90 -17.58
CA PRO A 458 -14.23 13.29 -17.13
C PRO A 458 -13.28 13.06 -18.31
N VAL A 459 -11.97 13.22 -18.09
CA VAL A 459 -10.92 12.93 -19.08
C VAL A 459 -9.77 12.15 -18.44
N CYS A 460 -9.14 11.25 -19.21
CA CYS A 460 -7.92 10.57 -18.78
C CYS A 460 -6.71 11.50 -18.88
N VAL A 461 -5.93 11.64 -17.81
CA VAL A 461 -4.73 12.49 -17.75
C VAL A 461 -3.48 11.67 -18.08
N ALA A 462 -2.60 12.24 -18.90
CA ALA A 462 -1.32 11.62 -19.23
C ALA A 462 -0.43 11.44 -17.99
N ALA A 463 0.30 10.33 -17.95
CA ALA A 463 1.30 10.09 -16.90
C ALA A 463 2.34 11.21 -16.89
N THR A 464 2.66 11.72 -15.71
CA THR A 464 3.60 12.84 -15.53
C THR A 464 4.36 12.71 -14.23
N ASN A 465 5.59 13.21 -14.22
CA ASN A 465 6.48 13.32 -13.07
C ASN A 465 6.72 14.79 -12.66
N TYR A 466 5.96 15.73 -13.24
CA TYR A 466 6.12 17.15 -13.00
C TYR A 466 4.78 17.83 -12.70
N ARG A 467 4.05 18.22 -13.76
CA ARG A 467 2.78 18.95 -13.73
C ARG A 467 1.99 18.62 -15.01
N HIS A 468 0.67 18.53 -14.91
CA HIS A 468 -0.27 18.62 -16.04
C HIS A 468 -1.26 19.74 -15.75
N THR A 469 -1.47 20.63 -16.70
CA THR A 469 -2.26 21.85 -16.53
C THR A 469 -3.46 21.85 -17.47
N PHE A 470 -4.61 22.31 -17.00
CA PHE A 470 -5.79 22.57 -17.81
C PHE A 470 -6.33 23.98 -17.56
N GLY A 471 -6.78 24.64 -18.62
CA GLY A 471 -7.59 25.86 -18.51
C GLY A 471 -9.09 25.56 -18.38
N ILE A 472 -9.83 26.46 -17.74
CA ILE A 472 -11.30 26.46 -17.68
C ILE A 472 -11.76 27.86 -18.12
N SER A 473 -12.48 27.93 -19.24
CA SER A 473 -12.93 29.19 -19.84
C SER A 473 -14.36 29.54 -19.38
N LEU A 474 -14.45 30.56 -18.52
CA LEU A 474 -15.72 31.10 -18.02
C LEU A 474 -15.97 32.55 -18.48
N TRP A 475 -15.28 32.99 -19.53
CA TRP A 475 -15.41 34.33 -20.08
C TRP A 475 -16.88 34.66 -20.41
N GLN A 476 -17.41 35.70 -19.75
CA GLN A 476 -18.80 36.17 -19.85
C GLN A 476 -19.88 35.20 -19.31
N LYS A 477 -19.52 34.31 -18.36
CA LYS A 477 -20.45 33.38 -17.67
C LYS A 477 -20.66 33.72 -16.17
N PRO A 478 -21.19 34.91 -15.81
CA PRO A 478 -21.34 35.34 -14.41
C PRO A 478 -22.33 34.49 -13.58
N GLU A 479 -23.09 33.60 -14.21
CA GLU A 479 -23.95 32.59 -13.58
C GLU A 479 -23.19 31.40 -12.96
N ILE A 480 -21.90 31.26 -13.24
CA ILE A 480 -21.05 30.22 -12.65
C ILE A 480 -20.40 30.77 -11.38
N THR A 481 -20.92 30.33 -10.23
CA THR A 481 -20.57 30.84 -8.89
C THR A 481 -19.50 30.02 -8.18
N SER A 482 -19.32 28.76 -8.56
CA SER A 482 -18.25 27.89 -8.09
C SER A 482 -17.88 26.81 -9.12
N LEU A 483 -16.75 26.14 -8.87
CA LEU A 483 -16.25 24.97 -9.61
C LEU A 483 -15.83 23.93 -8.58
N ALA A 484 -16.25 22.67 -8.72
CA ALA A 484 -15.70 21.54 -7.98
C ALA A 484 -14.87 20.68 -8.95
N ILE A 485 -13.61 20.38 -8.60
CA ILE A 485 -12.71 19.58 -9.43
C ILE A 485 -12.37 18.30 -8.67
N THR A 486 -12.59 17.15 -9.30
CA THR A 486 -12.42 15.81 -8.71
C THR A 486 -11.40 15.00 -9.51
N THR A 487 -10.50 14.27 -8.85
CA THR A 487 -9.70 13.19 -9.49
C THR A 487 -10.00 11.83 -8.87
N LYS A 488 -9.69 10.73 -9.59
CA LYS A 488 -9.72 9.35 -9.09
C LYS A 488 -8.89 8.42 -9.99
N HIS A 489 -8.72 7.16 -9.56
CA HIS A 489 -8.15 6.01 -10.31
C HIS A 489 -6.67 6.09 -10.67
N GLY A 490 -6.01 7.21 -10.41
CA GLY A 490 -4.57 7.33 -10.57
C GLY A 490 -3.78 6.43 -9.61
N LEU A 491 -2.59 6.05 -10.07
CA LEU A 491 -1.49 5.49 -9.27
C LEU A 491 -0.44 6.57 -9.03
N GLY A 492 0.30 6.48 -7.91
CA GLY A 492 1.30 7.48 -7.50
C GLY A 492 0.76 8.48 -6.47
N ASN A 493 1.32 9.69 -6.43
CA ASN A 493 0.89 10.78 -5.55
C ASN A 493 0.53 12.02 -6.38
N LEU A 494 -0.74 12.43 -6.34
CA LEU A 494 -1.29 13.54 -7.12
C LEU A 494 -1.76 14.66 -6.17
N THR A 495 -1.18 15.84 -6.30
CA THR A 495 -1.67 17.07 -5.66
C THR A 495 -2.50 17.88 -6.65
N LEU A 496 -3.76 18.16 -6.32
CA LEU A 496 -4.68 18.94 -7.16
C LEU A 496 -4.71 20.39 -6.69
N ARG A 497 -4.53 21.34 -7.61
CA ARG A 497 -4.55 22.80 -7.36
C ARG A 497 -5.53 23.50 -8.29
N GLY A 498 -6.23 24.50 -7.78
CA GLY A 498 -7.11 25.38 -8.57
C GLY A 498 -6.77 26.86 -8.35
N LYS A 499 -6.95 27.71 -9.35
CA LYS A 499 -6.81 29.16 -9.21
C LYS A 499 -7.72 29.94 -10.16
N ALA A 500 -8.20 31.09 -9.71
CA ALA A 500 -9.28 31.81 -10.36
C ALA A 500 -8.85 32.76 -11.50
N THR A 501 -7.62 33.30 -11.48
CA THR A 501 -7.20 34.38 -12.39
C THR A 501 -6.01 34.03 -13.28
N ASP A 502 -5.07 33.26 -12.74
CA ASP A 502 -3.73 32.98 -13.27
C ASP A 502 -3.35 31.53 -12.93
N GLN A 503 -2.25 31.03 -13.50
CA GLN A 503 -1.74 29.69 -13.20
C GLN A 503 -1.42 29.51 -11.70
N PRO A 504 -1.70 28.35 -11.09
CA PRO A 504 -1.25 28.01 -9.75
C PRO A 504 0.29 28.02 -9.66
N VAL A 505 0.86 28.74 -8.69
CA VAL A 505 2.30 28.70 -8.40
C VAL A 505 2.60 27.85 -7.16
N ALA A 506 3.88 27.59 -6.89
CA ALA A 506 4.30 26.77 -5.76
C ALA A 506 3.86 27.40 -4.41
N GLY A 507 3.00 26.69 -3.68
CA GLY A 507 2.38 27.16 -2.44
C GLY A 507 1.40 28.32 -2.62
N ASP A 508 0.54 28.28 -3.64
CA ASP A 508 -0.75 28.98 -3.65
C ASP A 508 -1.73 28.23 -2.72
N ASP A 509 -1.58 28.34 -1.40
CA ASP A 509 -2.25 27.45 -0.43
C ASP A 509 -3.77 27.65 -0.29
N SER A 510 -4.34 28.58 -1.07
CA SER A 510 -5.75 28.98 -1.01
C SER A 510 -6.74 27.93 -1.52
N ILE A 511 -6.37 27.14 -2.53
CA ILE A 511 -7.24 26.14 -3.18
C ILE A 511 -6.37 24.95 -3.66
N VAL A 512 -5.93 24.14 -2.71
CA VAL A 512 -5.12 22.93 -2.91
C VAL A 512 -5.77 21.76 -2.17
N SER A 513 -5.75 20.56 -2.74
CA SER A 513 -6.28 19.37 -2.09
C SER A 513 -5.40 18.94 -0.90
N LYS A 514 -6.03 18.41 0.15
CA LYS A 514 -5.38 18.07 1.42
C LYS A 514 -5.71 16.63 1.83
N HIS A 515 -5.45 15.72 0.91
CA HIS A 515 -5.68 14.28 1.06
C HIS A 515 -4.47 13.51 0.50
N VAL A 516 -4.39 12.22 0.82
CA VAL A 516 -3.29 11.35 0.41
C VAL A 516 -3.76 10.39 -0.68
N GLY A 517 -3.02 10.32 -1.79
CA GLY A 517 -3.27 9.43 -2.92
C GLY A 517 -3.57 10.17 -4.23
N ASN A 518 -4.58 9.70 -4.96
CA ASN A 518 -5.00 10.23 -6.28
C ASN A 518 -6.50 10.52 -6.38
N THR A 519 -7.24 10.44 -5.26
CA THR A 519 -8.68 10.74 -5.21
C THR A 519 -8.87 12.09 -4.54
N GLU A 520 -8.62 13.16 -5.30
CA GLU A 520 -8.51 14.52 -4.80
C GLU A 520 -9.77 15.35 -5.08
N CYS A 521 -9.96 16.38 -4.27
CA CYS A 521 -11.04 17.35 -4.41
C CYS A 521 -10.51 18.77 -4.14
N VAL A 522 -10.86 19.72 -5.02
CA VAL A 522 -10.75 21.16 -4.75
C VAL A 522 -12.01 21.89 -5.19
N ILE A 523 -12.34 23.00 -4.52
CA ILE A 523 -13.50 23.83 -4.85
C ILE A 523 -13.07 25.28 -5.02
N ILE A 524 -13.22 25.83 -6.22
CA ILE A 524 -13.02 27.25 -6.51
C ILE A 524 -14.35 27.97 -6.27
N ASN A 525 -14.39 28.91 -5.33
CA ASN A 525 -15.56 29.75 -5.05
C ASN A 525 -15.33 31.16 -5.62
N ASN A 526 -16.31 31.71 -6.35
CA ASN A 526 -16.19 32.97 -7.11
C ASN A 526 -15.06 32.91 -8.16
N PRO A 527 -15.13 32.01 -9.16
CA PRO A 527 -14.16 31.94 -10.25
C PRO A 527 -14.16 33.23 -11.11
N ASP A 528 -13.07 33.55 -11.81
CA ASP A 528 -13.06 34.73 -12.68
C ASP A 528 -13.88 34.46 -13.95
N THR A 529 -14.90 35.27 -14.14
CA THR A 529 -15.85 35.25 -15.26
C THR A 529 -15.78 36.53 -16.10
N VAL A 530 -14.94 37.50 -15.72
CA VAL A 530 -15.01 38.90 -16.19
C VAL A 530 -13.66 39.53 -16.57
N GLN A 531 -12.57 39.33 -15.81
CA GLN A 531 -11.33 40.09 -16.00
C GLN A 531 -10.35 39.39 -16.95
N SER A 532 -9.96 38.15 -16.67
CA SER A 532 -9.36 37.22 -17.63
C SER A 532 -10.40 36.26 -18.19
N GLY A 533 -11.40 35.86 -17.38
CA GLY A 533 -12.34 34.78 -17.70
C GLY A 533 -11.69 33.39 -17.77
N TRP A 534 -10.45 33.27 -17.30
CA TRP A 534 -9.64 32.05 -17.33
C TRP A 534 -9.30 31.60 -15.91
N ASN A 535 -9.83 30.44 -15.57
CA ASN A 535 -9.52 29.72 -14.34
C ASN A 535 -8.59 28.56 -14.71
N TYR A 536 -7.77 28.10 -13.77
CA TYR A 536 -6.69 27.15 -14.04
C TYR A 536 -6.67 26.01 -13.03
N VAL A 537 -6.43 24.81 -13.53
CA VAL A 537 -6.25 23.58 -12.75
C VAL A 537 -4.85 23.02 -13.02
N GLU A 538 -4.15 22.66 -11.97
CA GLU A 538 -2.87 21.95 -12.03
C GLU A 538 -2.97 20.65 -11.25
N LEU A 539 -2.56 19.56 -11.89
CA LEU A 539 -2.31 18.27 -11.26
C LEU A 539 -0.78 18.11 -11.20
N ALA A 540 -0.21 18.05 -10.01
CA ALA A 540 1.24 18.03 -9.79
C ALA A 540 1.66 16.79 -8.99
N GLY A 541 2.89 16.33 -9.23
CA GLY A 541 3.45 15.14 -8.59
C GLY A 541 3.86 14.06 -9.60
N LEU A 542 4.01 12.84 -9.11
CA LEU A 542 4.30 11.64 -9.90
C LEU A 542 3.05 10.78 -9.92
N PHE A 543 2.33 10.77 -11.05
CA PHE A 543 1.09 10.00 -11.18
C PHE A 543 0.83 9.48 -12.60
N LYS A 544 0.04 8.41 -12.69
CA LYS A 544 -0.37 7.72 -13.93
C LYS A 544 -1.81 7.24 -13.84
N GLY A 545 -2.57 7.26 -14.93
CA GLY A 545 -3.93 6.71 -14.98
C GLY A 545 -4.99 7.54 -14.25
N ALA A 546 -4.69 8.79 -13.90
CA ALA A 546 -5.64 9.64 -13.19
C ALA A 546 -6.76 10.11 -14.12
N SER A 547 -8.01 9.85 -13.71
CA SER A 547 -9.20 10.46 -14.30
C SER A 547 -9.45 11.81 -13.59
N VAL A 548 -9.78 12.87 -14.33
CA VAL A 548 -10.14 14.20 -13.77
C VAL A 548 -11.42 14.75 -14.38
N VAL A 549 -12.23 15.46 -13.59
CA VAL A 549 -13.43 16.18 -14.04
C VAL A 549 -13.58 17.52 -13.32
N VAL A 550 -14.16 18.51 -14.00
CA VAL A 550 -14.72 19.71 -13.36
C VAL A 550 -16.25 19.65 -13.43
N ASP A 551 -16.90 19.98 -12.32
CA ASP A 551 -18.34 20.21 -12.19
C ASP A 551 -18.56 21.69 -11.85
N PHE A 552 -19.33 22.40 -12.66
CA PHE A 552 -19.68 23.80 -12.43
C PHE A 552 -20.71 23.91 -11.28
N ASN A 553 -20.91 25.13 -10.76
CA ASN A 553 -21.93 25.49 -9.75
C ASN A 553 -22.09 24.48 -8.59
N LYS A 554 -20.97 23.88 -8.15
CA LYS A 554 -20.93 22.91 -7.06
C LYS A 554 -19.95 23.22 -5.94
N THR A 555 -20.34 22.72 -4.78
CA THR A 555 -19.71 22.93 -3.46
C THR A 555 -19.36 21.58 -2.81
N SER A 556 -19.24 20.54 -3.63
CA SER A 556 -18.94 19.16 -3.26
C SER A 556 -18.45 18.43 -4.51
N CYS A 557 -17.33 17.71 -4.41
CA CYS A 557 -16.82 16.87 -5.48
C CYS A 557 -17.64 15.58 -5.66
N ARG A 558 -17.40 14.83 -6.75
CA ARG A 558 -18.10 13.55 -7.02
C ARG A 558 -17.74 12.42 -6.07
N GLU A 559 -16.62 12.57 -5.36
CA GLU A 559 -16.02 11.54 -4.52
C GLU A 559 -15.93 11.99 -3.08
N THR A 560 -16.23 11.06 -2.16
CA THR A 560 -15.78 11.17 -0.78
C THR A 560 -14.29 10.88 -0.78
N VAL A 561 -13.49 11.94 -0.86
CA VAL A 561 -12.05 11.92 -0.56
C VAL A 561 -11.78 11.28 0.80
N GLY A 562 -10.56 10.79 1.00
CA GLY A 562 -10.17 10.10 2.24
C GLY A 562 -10.23 10.98 3.49
N ALA A 563 -9.71 10.48 4.60
CA ALA A 563 -9.47 11.33 5.77
C ALA A 563 -8.68 12.59 5.33
N PRO A 564 -9.00 13.79 5.87
CA PRO A 564 -8.15 14.95 5.68
C PRO A 564 -6.73 14.63 6.14
N ASP A 565 -5.76 15.06 5.36
CA ASP A 565 -4.37 15.20 5.81
C ASP A 565 -4.38 15.95 7.15
N THR A 566 -3.83 15.30 8.18
CA THR A 566 -3.91 15.82 9.55
C THR A 566 -2.98 17.00 9.82
N GLY A 567 -2.16 17.45 8.86
CA GLY A 567 -1.80 18.87 8.83
C GLY A 567 -0.55 19.37 8.10
N ASP A 568 -0.20 18.91 6.90
CA ASP A 568 0.70 19.70 6.02
C ASP A 568 0.34 19.73 4.52
N GLY A 569 0.04 18.61 3.85
CA GLY A 569 -0.58 18.64 2.50
C GLY A 569 0.01 17.69 1.46
N ASN A 570 -0.33 16.41 1.57
CA ASN A 570 0.11 15.32 0.68
C ASN A 570 1.65 15.18 0.65
N ASP A 571 2.28 15.40 1.81
CA ASP A 571 3.72 15.38 2.07
C ASP A 571 4.08 14.19 3.00
N SER A 572 3.70 12.95 2.65
CA SER A 572 4.11 11.76 3.42
C SER A 572 4.26 10.47 2.61
N TRP A 573 5.11 9.57 3.10
CA TRP A 573 5.27 8.18 2.64
C TRP A 573 4.30 7.27 3.42
N GLY A 574 3.25 6.82 2.74
CA GLY A 574 2.11 6.11 3.33
C GLY A 574 2.33 4.63 3.69
N HIS A 575 3.56 4.12 3.59
CA HIS A 575 3.88 2.69 3.80
C HIS A 575 4.87 2.49 4.95
N ASN A 576 4.74 1.38 5.67
CA ASN A 576 5.63 1.02 6.79
C ASN A 576 6.83 0.17 6.30
N SER A 577 7.19 0.32 5.02
CA SER A 577 8.24 -0.41 4.34
C SER A 577 8.69 0.31 3.07
N VAL A 578 9.80 -0.17 2.50
CA VAL A 578 10.21 0.11 1.13
C VAL A 578 10.89 -1.12 0.52
N ASN A 579 10.72 -1.33 -0.78
CA ASN A 579 11.49 -2.30 -1.56
C ASN A 579 12.42 -1.57 -2.55
N LEU A 580 13.71 -1.92 -2.59
CA LEU A 580 14.67 -1.38 -3.56
C LEU A 580 14.98 -2.38 -4.67
N ILE A 581 14.64 -2.06 -5.91
CA ILE A 581 15.07 -2.84 -7.07
C ILE A 581 16.39 -2.27 -7.59
N ILE A 582 17.47 -3.04 -7.41
CA ILE A 582 18.84 -2.60 -7.66
C ILE A 582 19.31 -3.12 -9.02
N PHE A 583 19.67 -2.20 -9.92
CA PHE A 583 20.23 -2.46 -11.24
C PHE A 583 21.71 -2.08 -11.30
N PRO A 584 22.63 -3.06 -11.21
CA PRO A 584 24.06 -2.81 -11.39
C PRO A 584 24.44 -2.77 -12.89
N PHE A 585 25.31 -1.82 -13.24
CA PHE A 585 25.85 -1.61 -14.58
C PHE A 585 27.38 -1.46 -14.54
N GLU A 586 28.04 -1.98 -15.58
CA GLU A 586 29.46 -1.75 -15.86
C GLU A 586 29.64 -1.28 -17.31
N PHE A 587 30.78 -0.68 -17.65
CA PHE A 587 31.12 -0.33 -19.03
C PHE A 587 32.15 -1.31 -19.60
N GLN A 588 32.14 -1.52 -20.92
CA GLN A 588 33.09 -2.43 -21.60
C GLN A 588 34.57 -2.16 -21.26
N ASP A 589 34.92 -0.90 -20.96
CA ASP A 589 36.26 -0.45 -20.58
C ASP A 589 36.44 -0.20 -19.07
N THR A 590 35.37 -0.22 -18.28
CA THR A 590 35.37 0.19 -16.87
C THR A 590 34.43 -0.72 -16.05
N PRO A 591 34.96 -1.69 -15.27
CA PRO A 591 34.15 -2.58 -14.45
C PRO A 591 33.50 -1.83 -13.27
N LEU A 592 32.39 -2.38 -12.76
CA LEU A 592 31.75 -1.89 -11.54
C LEU A 592 32.51 -2.38 -10.30
N GLU A 593 32.97 -1.46 -9.44
CA GLU A 593 33.65 -1.81 -8.18
C GLU A 593 32.71 -2.40 -7.12
N PHE A 594 31.39 -2.19 -7.27
CA PHE A 594 30.36 -2.71 -6.39
C PHE A 594 30.07 -4.18 -6.75
N THR A 595 30.69 -5.10 -6.03
CA THR A 595 30.22 -6.50 -6.05
C THR A 595 28.84 -6.61 -5.38
N THR A 596 28.02 -7.58 -5.79
CA THR A 596 26.73 -7.91 -5.15
C THR A 596 26.86 -8.08 -3.63
N ALA A 597 27.97 -8.68 -3.17
CA ALA A 597 28.26 -8.83 -1.75
C ALA A 597 28.46 -7.49 -1.03
N LYS A 598 29.12 -6.51 -1.68
CA LYS A 598 29.31 -5.16 -1.12
C LYS A 598 28.01 -4.35 -1.12
N ILE A 599 27.17 -4.52 -2.14
CA ILE A 599 25.82 -3.91 -2.15
C ILE A 599 25.00 -4.45 -0.97
N ASN A 600 24.97 -5.77 -0.74
CA ASN A 600 24.27 -6.36 0.41
C ASN A 600 24.85 -5.87 1.75
N GLU A 601 26.17 -5.81 1.92
CA GLU A 601 26.82 -5.32 3.15
C GLU A 601 26.38 -3.90 3.52
N GLU A 602 26.19 -3.03 2.52
CA GLU A 602 25.81 -1.63 2.72
C GLU A 602 24.28 -1.47 2.84
N MET A 603 23.49 -2.27 2.13
CA MET A 603 22.03 -2.31 2.27
C MET A 603 21.57 -2.82 3.63
N GLU A 604 22.29 -3.74 4.28
CA GLU A 604 21.99 -4.12 5.68
C GLU A 604 22.20 -2.95 6.66
N LYS A 605 23.17 -2.06 6.40
CA LYS A 605 23.38 -0.84 7.21
C LYS A 605 22.26 0.18 6.97
N VAL A 606 21.85 0.35 5.71
CA VAL A 606 20.69 1.16 5.33
C VAL A 606 19.42 0.66 6.03
N LYS A 607 19.18 -0.65 6.01
CA LYS A 607 18.05 -1.29 6.70
C LYS A 607 18.10 -1.05 8.21
N ALA A 608 19.23 -1.35 8.85
CA ALA A 608 19.41 -1.11 10.28
C ALA A 608 19.16 0.35 10.66
N TYR A 609 19.70 1.29 9.88
CA TYR A 609 19.47 2.72 10.04
C TYR A 609 17.98 3.08 9.93
N PHE A 610 17.29 2.71 8.86
CA PHE A 610 15.88 3.04 8.69
C PHE A 610 14.99 2.41 9.77
N THR A 611 15.27 1.16 10.19
CA THR A 611 14.57 0.51 11.30
C THR A 611 14.85 1.18 12.65
N GLU A 612 16.02 1.77 12.87
CA GLU A 612 16.31 2.60 14.04
C GLU A 612 15.61 3.96 13.99
N GLN A 613 15.68 4.67 12.84
CA GLN A 613 15.04 5.96 12.62
C GLN A 613 13.52 5.91 12.82
N SER A 614 12.90 4.78 12.43
CA SER A 614 11.46 4.51 12.55
C SER A 614 11.04 3.88 13.88
N TYR A 615 11.97 3.69 14.81
CA TYR A 615 11.76 2.98 16.08
C TYR A 615 11.17 1.57 15.95
N GLY A 616 11.53 0.84 14.89
CA GLY A 616 11.04 -0.49 14.55
C GLY A 616 9.91 -0.52 13.52
N ASN A 617 9.24 0.60 13.26
CA ASN A 617 8.04 0.67 12.41
C ASN A 617 8.29 0.73 10.89
N PHE A 618 9.52 0.44 10.41
CA PHE A 618 9.88 0.49 9.00
C PHE A 618 10.88 -0.61 8.61
N ASN A 619 10.58 -1.28 7.49
CA ASN A 619 11.40 -2.36 6.94
C ASN A 619 11.90 -2.03 5.52
N VAL A 620 13.20 -2.18 5.29
CA VAL A 620 13.82 -2.07 3.96
C VAL A 620 14.09 -3.48 3.42
N THR A 621 13.57 -3.78 2.24
CA THR A 621 13.92 -4.95 1.43
C THR A 621 14.60 -4.53 0.13
N TRP A 622 15.30 -5.44 -0.54
CA TRP A 622 15.86 -5.18 -1.86
C TRP A 622 16.03 -6.46 -2.70
N GLU A 623 16.08 -6.28 -4.01
CA GLU A 623 16.45 -7.29 -5.00
C GLU A 623 17.59 -6.76 -5.87
N ILE A 624 18.65 -7.53 -6.09
CA ILE A 624 19.74 -7.16 -7.02
C ILE A 624 19.55 -7.90 -8.34
N LYS A 625 19.22 -7.15 -9.39
CA LYS A 625 19.12 -7.64 -10.78
C LYS A 625 20.51 -8.00 -11.33
N PRO A 626 20.60 -8.84 -12.39
CA PRO A 626 21.89 -9.19 -13.00
C PRO A 626 22.71 -7.98 -13.48
N LEU A 627 24.04 -8.12 -13.48
CA LEU A 627 24.96 -7.09 -13.96
C LEU A 627 24.80 -6.80 -15.45
N ASN A 628 24.62 -5.54 -15.80
CA ASN A 628 24.39 -5.06 -17.16
C ASN A 628 25.69 -4.47 -17.74
N THR A 629 26.36 -5.21 -18.64
CA THR A 629 27.54 -4.71 -19.36
C THR A 629 27.13 -3.77 -20.51
N VAL A 630 27.42 -2.47 -20.35
CA VAL A 630 27.15 -1.43 -21.36
C VAL A 630 28.13 -1.59 -22.53
N PRO A 631 27.66 -1.79 -23.79
CA PRO A 631 28.54 -2.07 -24.93
C PRO A 631 29.40 -0.89 -25.42
N ALA A 632 29.19 0.30 -24.86
CA ALA A 632 29.96 1.51 -25.20
C ALA A 632 30.98 1.81 -24.08
N PRO A 633 32.15 2.39 -24.42
CA PRO A 633 33.12 2.82 -23.42
C PRO A 633 32.55 3.93 -22.54
N LYS A 634 32.88 3.91 -21.24
CA LYS A 634 32.44 4.91 -20.25
C LYS A 634 32.70 6.34 -20.72
N SER A 635 33.85 6.57 -21.33
CA SER A 635 34.29 7.86 -21.85
C SER A 635 33.35 8.52 -22.89
N GLN A 636 32.41 7.77 -23.48
CA GLN A 636 31.34 8.32 -24.30
C GLN A 636 30.36 9.19 -23.49
N TYR A 637 30.05 8.79 -22.26
CA TYR A 637 29.07 9.42 -21.38
C TYR A 637 29.70 10.51 -20.49
N ASP A 638 31.02 10.50 -20.32
CA ASP A 638 31.74 11.41 -19.43
C ASP A 638 31.65 12.90 -19.83
N ASN A 639 31.19 13.22 -21.04
CA ASN A 639 30.93 14.59 -21.49
C ASN A 639 29.42 14.93 -21.60
N ASP A 640 28.53 13.95 -21.45
CA ASP A 640 27.08 14.14 -21.42
C ASP A 640 26.39 13.00 -20.64
N LYS A 641 26.15 13.21 -19.34
CA LYS A 641 25.42 12.27 -18.48
C LYS A 641 24.00 11.99 -18.99
N ASN A 642 23.35 12.88 -19.73
CA ASN A 642 21.98 12.61 -20.17
C ASN A 642 21.93 11.55 -21.28
N SER A 643 23.01 11.35 -22.04
CA SER A 643 23.14 10.25 -23.01
C SER A 643 23.19 8.85 -22.37
N TRP A 644 23.45 8.76 -21.05
CA TRP A 644 23.35 7.51 -20.28
C TRP A 644 21.90 7.05 -20.08
N LYS A 645 20.96 8.00 -19.95
CA LYS A 645 19.59 7.74 -19.48
C LYS A 645 18.79 6.71 -20.30
N PRO A 646 18.87 6.67 -21.64
CA PRO A 646 18.19 5.63 -22.41
C PRO A 646 18.67 4.20 -22.09
N TYR A 647 19.95 4.02 -21.77
CA TYR A 647 20.51 2.68 -21.55
C TYR A 647 19.98 2.02 -20.27
N TYR A 648 20.00 2.73 -19.14
CA TYR A 648 19.49 2.15 -17.89
C TYR A 648 17.97 1.97 -17.92
N ARG A 649 17.22 2.91 -18.53
CA ARG A 649 15.76 2.80 -18.64
C ARG A 649 15.34 1.58 -19.46
N SER A 650 15.97 1.35 -20.62
CA SER A 650 15.70 0.14 -21.41
C SER A 650 16.07 -1.17 -20.70
N ALA A 651 17.02 -1.16 -19.76
CA ALA A 651 17.33 -2.35 -18.94
C ALA A 651 16.29 -2.59 -17.84
N ILE A 652 15.72 -1.53 -17.26
CA ILE A 652 14.61 -1.60 -16.30
C ILE A 652 13.33 -2.08 -17.00
N GLU A 653 13.01 -1.48 -18.14
CA GLU A 653 11.87 -1.86 -19.01
C GLU A 653 11.99 -3.33 -19.47
N ALA A 654 13.20 -3.79 -19.82
CA ALA A 654 13.46 -5.18 -20.19
C ALA A 654 13.33 -6.18 -19.02
N ALA A 655 13.38 -5.71 -17.78
CA ALA A 655 13.07 -6.51 -16.58
C ALA A 655 11.57 -6.52 -16.23
N GLY A 656 10.72 -5.87 -17.04
CA GLY A 656 9.26 -5.82 -16.86
C GLY A 656 8.79 -4.71 -15.91
N ILE A 657 9.68 -3.79 -15.52
CA ILE A 657 9.41 -2.72 -14.55
C ILE A 657 9.28 -1.40 -15.30
N GLU A 658 8.29 -0.57 -14.95
CA GLU A 658 8.16 0.76 -15.54
C GLU A 658 9.03 1.77 -14.76
N PRO A 659 10.01 2.46 -15.37
CA PRO A 659 11.05 3.18 -14.60
C PRO A 659 10.55 4.37 -13.77
N ASP A 660 9.34 4.87 -14.04
CA ASP A 660 8.70 5.95 -13.29
C ASP A 660 7.58 5.43 -12.35
N PHE A 661 7.19 4.14 -12.46
CA PHE A 661 6.07 3.52 -11.71
C PHE A 661 6.38 2.05 -11.34
N PRO A 662 7.37 1.77 -10.48
CA PRO A 662 7.93 0.43 -10.24
C PRO A 662 7.15 -0.41 -9.20
N ASP A 663 5.82 -0.39 -9.24
CA ASP A 663 4.90 -0.91 -8.20
C ASP A 663 4.89 -0.11 -6.87
N GLU A 664 3.95 -0.46 -5.98
CA GLU A 664 3.71 0.20 -4.68
C GLU A 664 4.92 0.05 -3.72
N ALA A 665 5.13 1.06 -2.87
CA ALA A 665 6.21 1.11 -1.87
C ALA A 665 7.63 0.82 -2.42
N THR A 666 7.88 1.01 -3.72
CA THR A 666 9.11 0.52 -4.38
C THR A 666 9.93 1.67 -4.97
N LEU A 667 11.25 1.56 -4.84
CA LEU A 667 12.26 2.47 -5.40
C LEU A 667 13.23 1.72 -6.34
N ILE A 668 13.82 2.43 -7.30
CA ILE A 668 14.81 1.86 -8.25
C ILE A 668 16.20 2.44 -7.97
N MET A 669 17.17 1.58 -7.68
CA MET A 669 18.57 2.00 -7.48
C MET A 669 19.45 1.56 -8.66
N ILE A 670 19.99 2.53 -9.39
CA ILE A 670 20.97 2.30 -10.47
C ILE A 670 22.36 2.50 -9.89
N THR A 671 23.27 1.54 -10.08
CA THR A 671 24.68 1.70 -9.71
C THR A 671 25.62 1.48 -10.88
N ALA A 672 26.55 2.42 -11.09
CA ALA A 672 27.49 2.43 -12.21
C ALA A 672 28.83 3.12 -11.83
N PRO A 673 29.95 2.83 -12.51
CA PRO A 673 31.20 3.60 -12.38
C PRO A 673 31.01 5.10 -12.63
N LYS A 674 31.63 5.97 -11.81
CA LYS A 674 31.42 7.44 -11.82
C LYS A 674 31.49 8.07 -13.22
N ILE A 675 30.34 8.32 -13.84
CA ILE A 675 30.23 9.04 -15.10
C ILE A 675 30.59 10.52 -14.90
N GLY A 676 31.37 11.09 -15.80
CA GLY A 676 31.78 12.49 -15.81
C GLY A 676 33.29 12.72 -15.81
N PRO A 677 33.73 13.99 -15.91
CA PRO A 677 35.14 14.36 -15.73
C PRO A 677 35.65 13.98 -14.34
N THR A 678 36.94 13.67 -14.22
CA THR A 678 37.56 13.27 -12.95
C THR A 678 37.49 14.35 -11.87
N ASP A 679 37.53 15.62 -12.29
CA ASP A 679 37.44 16.83 -11.47
C ASP A 679 36.02 17.38 -11.32
N ALA A 680 35.02 16.80 -11.99
CA ALA A 680 33.64 17.26 -11.87
C ALA A 680 33.04 16.91 -10.50
N THR A 681 32.57 17.95 -9.80
CA THR A 681 31.75 17.87 -8.58
C THR A 681 30.28 17.53 -8.88
N SER A 682 29.84 17.64 -10.13
CA SER A 682 28.43 17.70 -10.54
C SER A 682 27.75 16.35 -10.83
N ILE A 683 28.44 15.23 -10.61
CA ILE A 683 27.87 13.87 -10.75
C ILE A 683 28.42 12.99 -9.62
N ASN A 684 27.90 13.16 -8.41
CA ASN A 684 28.18 12.32 -7.25
C ASN A 684 26.84 12.01 -6.55
N SER A 685 26.15 10.97 -7.04
CA SER A 685 24.79 10.56 -6.64
C SER A 685 23.69 11.58 -6.99
N GLN A 686 22.56 11.08 -7.48
CA GLN A 686 21.38 11.90 -7.81
C GLN A 686 20.10 11.05 -7.74
N ALA A 687 19.13 11.48 -6.93
CA ALA A 687 17.84 10.83 -6.81
C ALA A 687 16.65 11.77 -7.04
N SER A 688 15.55 11.18 -7.50
CA SER A 688 14.24 11.79 -7.71
C SER A 688 13.18 10.69 -7.72
N PRO A 689 12.05 10.81 -7.01
CA PRO A 689 11.08 9.70 -6.90
C PRO A 689 10.70 9.13 -8.29
N PRO A 690 10.77 7.79 -8.49
CA PRO A 690 11.06 6.72 -7.53
C PRO A 690 12.52 6.20 -7.62
N LEU A 691 13.46 6.95 -8.19
CA LEU A 691 14.73 6.46 -8.74
C LEU A 691 15.95 7.17 -8.16
N LEU A 692 17.01 6.42 -7.84
CA LEU A 692 18.31 6.92 -7.39
C LEU A 692 19.48 6.38 -8.25
N GLU A 693 20.30 7.27 -8.81
CA GLU A 693 21.55 6.95 -9.53
C GLU A 693 22.75 7.09 -8.59
N LEU A 694 23.52 6.02 -8.37
CA LEU A 694 24.67 5.98 -7.45
C LEU A 694 26.00 5.60 -8.13
N TYR A 695 27.09 6.10 -7.56
CA TYR A 695 28.48 5.80 -7.92
C TYR A 695 29.37 5.47 -6.70
N THR A 696 28.91 5.77 -5.48
CA THR A 696 29.52 5.37 -4.20
C THR A 696 28.65 4.34 -3.50
N HIS A 697 29.26 3.38 -2.81
CA HIS A 697 28.58 2.28 -2.14
C HIS A 697 28.28 2.55 -0.66
N ALA A 698 28.77 3.65 -0.08
CA ALA A 698 28.59 3.95 1.34
C ALA A 698 27.10 4.00 1.71
N GLY A 699 26.66 3.14 2.63
CA GLY A 699 25.25 3.03 3.01
C GLY A 699 24.62 4.34 3.48
N SER A 700 25.39 5.24 4.09
CA SER A 700 24.95 6.58 4.49
C SER A 700 24.48 7.41 3.29
N THR A 701 25.23 7.36 2.19
CA THR A 701 24.84 8.01 0.91
C THR A 701 23.67 7.28 0.25
N ILE A 702 23.57 5.96 0.36
CA ILE A 702 22.37 5.22 -0.11
C ILE A 702 21.13 5.71 0.66
N ALA A 703 21.22 5.87 1.98
CA ALA A 703 20.09 6.32 2.81
C ALA A 703 19.68 7.77 2.54
N HIS A 704 20.64 8.68 2.34
CA HIS A 704 20.39 10.05 1.89
C HIS A 704 19.64 10.10 0.56
N GLU A 705 20.11 9.35 -0.44
CA GLU A 705 19.51 9.30 -1.78
C GLU A 705 18.17 8.55 -1.80
N MET A 706 17.96 7.59 -0.89
CA MET A 706 16.63 7.03 -0.61
C MET A 706 15.69 8.10 -0.03
N GLY A 707 16.17 8.93 0.92
CA GLY A 707 15.44 10.11 1.40
C GLY A 707 14.95 11.01 0.26
N HIS A 708 15.83 11.27 -0.70
CA HIS A 708 15.48 12.00 -1.91
C HIS A 708 14.48 11.25 -2.82
N ALA A 709 14.64 9.94 -3.01
CA ALA A 709 13.73 9.11 -3.80
C ALA A 709 12.36 8.87 -3.13
N PHE A 710 12.25 9.05 -1.81
CA PHE A 710 10.98 9.20 -1.08
C PHE A 710 10.32 10.57 -1.30
N GLY A 711 11.10 11.58 -1.69
CA GLY A 711 10.65 12.95 -2.00
C GLY A 711 11.21 14.05 -1.11
N LEU A 712 12.06 13.75 -0.12
CA LEU A 712 12.59 14.74 0.82
C LEU A 712 13.60 15.68 0.14
N HIS A 713 13.41 17.00 0.24
CA HIS A 713 14.46 17.95 -0.18
C HIS A 713 15.67 17.92 0.77
N HIS A 714 16.84 18.36 0.30
CA HIS A 714 18.00 18.67 1.14
C HIS A 714 17.64 19.57 2.34
N ALA A 715 18.12 19.20 3.53
CA ALA A 715 18.09 20.02 4.74
C ALA A 715 19.15 21.13 4.66
N ARG A 716 18.81 22.36 5.05
CA ARG A 716 19.75 23.50 5.07
C ARG A 716 19.81 24.15 6.46
N SER A 717 20.86 24.92 6.72
CA SER A 717 20.98 25.71 7.95
C SER A 717 20.80 27.22 7.71
N VAL A 718 20.31 27.94 8.71
CA VAL A 718 20.17 29.41 8.70
C VAL A 718 20.82 30.00 9.96
N GLU A 719 21.98 30.63 9.78
CA GLU A 719 22.68 31.34 10.87
C GLU A 719 21.90 32.59 11.31
N ALA A 720 21.30 32.53 12.50
CA ALA A 720 20.72 33.71 13.16
C ALA A 720 21.78 34.57 13.89
N GLY A 721 22.90 33.97 14.31
CA GLY A 721 23.94 34.64 15.07
C GLY A 721 23.39 35.29 16.35
N ASN A 722 23.43 36.63 16.44
CA ASN A 722 22.91 37.38 17.60
C ASN A 722 21.52 38.02 17.37
N ALA A 723 20.85 37.76 16.24
CA ALA A 723 19.57 38.40 15.90
C ALA A 723 18.60 37.41 15.25
N VAL A 724 17.35 37.44 15.70
CA VAL A 724 16.23 36.69 15.10
C VAL A 724 16.17 36.94 13.58
N ILE A 725 15.81 35.91 12.82
CA ILE A 725 15.59 35.98 11.37
C ILE A 725 14.74 37.22 11.03
N SER A 726 15.08 37.88 9.94
CA SER A 726 14.16 38.79 9.25
C SER A 726 14.04 38.34 7.80
N ASP A 727 13.05 38.86 7.10
CA ASP A 727 12.81 38.66 5.66
C ASP A 727 13.99 39.13 4.76
N SER A 728 15.06 39.65 5.37
CA SER A 728 16.31 40.07 4.73
C SER A 728 17.55 39.26 5.16
N ALA A 729 17.38 38.19 5.95
CA ALA A 729 18.47 37.29 6.32
C ALA A 729 18.92 36.48 5.10
N THR A 730 20.18 36.63 4.69
CA THR A 730 20.75 35.86 3.59
C THR A 730 20.95 34.41 4.02
N VAL A 731 20.06 33.52 3.59
CA VAL A 731 20.37 32.08 3.48
C VAL A 731 21.67 31.95 2.69
N ARG A 732 22.55 31.05 3.13
CA ARG A 732 23.68 30.57 2.35
C ARG A 732 23.52 29.07 2.17
N ASP A 733 23.93 28.57 1.02
CA ASP A 733 23.76 27.16 0.67
C ASP A 733 24.81 26.28 1.35
N TYR A 734 24.53 25.91 2.60
CA TYR A 734 25.15 24.78 3.28
C TYR A 734 24.08 23.83 3.80
N GLY A 735 24.36 22.53 3.68
CA GLY A 735 23.52 21.47 4.21
C GLY A 735 23.51 21.48 5.74
N ASN A 736 22.42 21.03 6.35
CA ASN A 736 22.36 20.86 7.80
C ASN A 736 23.35 19.76 8.25
N VAL A 737 24.28 20.07 9.14
CA VAL A 737 25.22 19.07 9.69
C VAL A 737 24.55 18.09 10.66
N PHE A 738 23.40 18.47 11.22
CA PHE A 738 22.56 17.66 12.11
C PHE A 738 21.37 17.03 11.38
N ASP A 739 21.55 16.56 10.14
CA ASP A 739 20.49 15.83 9.43
C ASP A 739 21.03 14.91 8.34
N LEU A 740 20.42 13.73 8.18
CA LEU A 740 20.68 12.84 7.05
C LEU A 740 20.56 13.57 5.71
N MET A 741 19.51 14.38 5.52
CA MET A 741 19.24 15.10 4.28
C MET A 741 20.13 16.35 4.11
N GLY A 742 21.02 16.63 5.06
CA GLY A 742 22.07 17.64 4.93
C GLY A 742 23.45 17.00 4.77
N MET A 743 24.47 17.55 5.44
CA MET A 743 25.83 17.01 5.41
C MET A 743 25.96 15.68 6.17
N GLY A 744 24.99 15.37 7.05
CA GLY A 744 24.93 14.11 7.79
C GLY A 744 24.69 12.86 6.93
N GLY A 745 24.33 13.04 5.66
CA GLY A 745 24.27 11.97 4.63
C GLY A 745 25.60 11.26 4.35
N HIS A 746 26.71 11.71 4.93
CA HIS A 746 28.00 11.01 4.89
C HIS A 746 28.17 9.96 6.02
N ASP A 747 27.48 10.09 7.16
CA ASP A 747 27.76 9.28 8.37
C ASP A 747 26.52 8.68 9.07
N PHE A 748 25.37 8.59 8.39
CA PHE A 748 24.09 8.11 8.97
C PHE A 748 23.59 8.98 10.15
N GLU A 749 23.61 10.30 9.98
CA GLU A 749 23.08 11.25 10.97
C GLU A 749 21.56 11.08 11.24
N GLU A 750 21.09 11.49 12.42
CA GLU A 750 19.68 11.36 12.81
C GLU A 750 18.78 12.31 11.99
N MET A 751 17.69 11.79 11.43
CA MET A 751 16.69 12.58 10.71
C MET A 751 15.91 13.48 11.68
N ASN A 752 15.80 14.78 11.39
CA ASN A 752 15.02 15.69 12.23
C ASN A 752 13.54 15.30 12.34
N LEU A 753 12.85 15.78 13.39
CA LEU A 753 11.48 15.33 13.69
C LEU A 753 10.48 15.64 12.58
N MET A 754 10.69 16.68 11.77
CA MET A 754 9.81 17.03 10.65
C MET A 754 9.97 16.06 9.47
N TYR A 755 11.18 15.55 9.21
CA TYR A 755 11.34 14.44 8.26
C TYR A 755 10.91 13.09 8.84
N LYS A 756 10.99 12.85 10.16
CA LYS A 756 10.40 11.63 10.74
C LYS A 756 8.87 11.60 10.59
N SER A 757 8.18 12.74 10.69
CA SER A 757 6.72 12.81 10.44
C SER A 757 6.32 12.61 8.98
N PHE A 758 7.26 12.74 8.02
CA PHE A 758 6.99 12.38 6.63
C PHE A 758 6.66 10.88 6.49
N PHE A 759 7.14 10.02 7.39
CA PHE A 759 6.89 8.59 7.31
C PHE A 759 5.78 8.13 8.24
N LYS A 760 4.85 7.36 7.69
CA LYS A 760 3.74 6.78 8.43
C LYS A 760 4.20 5.97 9.65
N ASP A 761 3.52 6.17 10.77
CA ASP A 761 3.70 5.48 12.06
C ASP A 761 5.08 5.63 12.74
N TRP A 762 6.05 6.39 12.20
CA TRP A 762 7.34 6.62 12.85
C TRP A 762 7.22 7.45 14.14
N ILE A 763 6.47 8.56 14.07
CA ILE A 763 6.14 9.43 15.20
C ILE A 763 4.68 9.88 15.15
N ASN A 764 4.12 10.32 16.29
CA ASN A 764 2.74 10.79 16.37
C ASN A 764 2.56 12.05 17.26
N ASP A 765 1.36 12.64 17.19
CA ASP A 765 0.95 13.83 17.94
C ASP A 765 1.16 13.77 19.47
N THR A 766 1.21 12.58 20.07
CA THR A 766 1.49 12.43 21.51
C THR A 766 2.97 12.62 21.82
N GLN A 767 3.85 12.23 20.90
CA GLN A 767 5.30 12.40 21.00
C GLN A 767 5.74 13.83 20.60
N VAL A 768 5.08 14.44 19.60
CA VAL A 768 5.41 15.78 19.09
C VAL A 768 4.17 16.69 18.98
N PRO A 769 3.54 17.10 20.11
CA PRO A 769 2.28 17.84 20.11
C PRO A 769 2.41 19.27 19.57
N VAL A 770 1.33 19.78 18.99
CA VAL A 770 1.19 21.20 18.63
C VAL A 770 0.86 22.01 19.89
N VAL A 771 1.72 22.97 20.23
CA VAL A 771 1.59 23.81 21.42
C VAL A 771 0.83 25.09 21.09
N THR A 772 -0.37 25.22 21.66
CA THR A 772 -1.30 26.33 21.38
C THR A 772 -1.43 27.37 22.50
N SER A 773 -0.75 27.14 23.64
CA SER A 773 -0.82 27.95 24.86
C SER A 773 0.57 28.20 25.46
N SER A 774 0.68 29.25 26.29
CA SER A 774 1.92 29.55 27.02
C SER A 774 2.11 28.59 28.21
N GLY A 775 3.33 28.11 28.42
CA GLY A 775 3.68 27.19 29.50
C GLY A 775 5.11 26.66 29.39
N THR A 776 5.54 25.84 30.34
CA THR A 776 6.82 25.12 30.27
C THR A 776 6.58 23.70 29.79
N TYR A 777 7.25 23.32 28.70
CA TYR A 777 7.14 22.02 28.04
C TYR A 777 8.45 21.25 28.19
N ARG A 778 8.37 20.01 28.67
CA ARG A 778 9.53 19.12 28.74
C ARG A 778 9.68 18.37 27.43
N ILE A 779 10.86 18.46 26.84
CA ILE A 779 11.26 17.77 25.62
C ILE A 779 12.38 16.79 26.01
N TYR A 780 12.23 15.51 25.67
CA TYR A 780 13.27 14.48 25.83
C TYR A 780 14.16 14.41 24.59
N ALA A 781 15.41 14.00 24.76
CA ALA A 781 16.35 13.82 23.65
C ALA A 781 15.88 12.67 22.74
N PHE A 782 15.62 12.96 21.46
CA PHE A 782 15.01 12.01 20.53
C PHE A 782 16.04 11.17 19.76
N ASP A 783 17.26 11.70 19.64
CA ASP A 783 18.46 11.16 18.99
C ASP A 783 19.13 10.00 19.76
N HIS A 784 18.36 9.33 20.61
CA HIS A 784 18.73 8.19 21.46
C HIS A 784 17.68 7.08 21.40
N GLY A 785 16.98 6.97 20.26
CA GLY A 785 16.01 5.91 20.01
C GLY A 785 16.64 4.52 19.88
N SER A 786 15.84 3.56 19.44
CA SER A 786 16.29 2.26 18.98
C SER A 786 15.20 1.61 18.13
N ALA A 787 15.55 0.54 17.41
CA ALA A 787 14.60 -0.36 16.74
C ALA A 787 13.53 -1.00 17.66
N SER A 788 13.58 -0.77 18.98
CA SER A 788 12.58 -1.23 19.97
C SER A 788 11.71 -0.11 20.57
N GLY A 789 11.88 1.14 20.12
CA GLY A 789 11.15 2.31 20.62
C GLY A 789 12.06 3.48 21.00
N THR A 790 11.44 4.63 21.25
CA THR A 790 12.06 5.76 21.95
C THR A 790 12.42 5.32 23.38
N ASN A 791 13.71 5.36 23.74
CA ASN A 791 14.22 4.80 25.01
C ASN A 791 13.79 5.55 26.30
N THR A 792 12.81 6.46 26.25
CA THR A 792 12.13 7.04 27.41
C THR A 792 10.72 7.51 27.02
N PRO A 793 9.66 7.23 27.81
CA PRO A 793 8.31 7.71 27.52
C PRO A 793 8.16 9.21 27.83
N GLY A 794 7.84 10.00 26.80
CA GLY A 794 7.61 11.44 26.94
C GLY A 794 7.37 12.15 25.62
N ILE A 795 7.31 13.47 25.69
CA ILE A 795 7.32 14.37 24.53
C ILE A 795 8.77 14.50 24.04
N ILE A 796 9.03 14.23 22.76
CA ILE A 796 10.38 14.25 22.15
C ILE A 796 10.64 15.51 21.29
N GLY A 797 9.60 16.31 21.04
CA GLY A 797 9.68 17.64 20.44
C GLY A 797 8.34 18.38 20.57
N ILE A 798 8.27 19.64 20.15
CA ILE A 798 6.98 20.37 20.06
C ILE A 798 6.85 21.11 18.73
N ARG A 799 5.62 21.22 18.23
CA ARG A 799 5.28 22.05 17.06
C ARG A 799 4.69 23.38 17.50
N LEU A 800 5.12 24.47 16.86
CA LEU A 800 4.61 25.84 17.03
C LEU A 800 4.26 26.41 15.65
N LYS A 801 3.31 27.35 15.59
CA LYS A 801 2.89 28.01 14.33
C LYS A 801 3.27 29.49 14.31
N SER A 802 3.50 30.04 13.12
CA SER A 802 3.57 31.49 12.87
C SER A 802 2.20 32.16 13.10
N ALA A 803 2.16 33.51 13.12
CA ALA A 803 0.95 34.27 13.46
C ALA A 803 -0.16 34.20 12.39
N ASP A 804 0.15 33.60 11.24
CA ASP A 804 -0.68 33.35 10.07
C ASP A 804 -0.81 31.85 9.75
N ASP A 805 -0.35 30.97 10.65
CA ASP A 805 -0.27 29.50 10.54
C ASP A 805 0.55 28.95 9.34
N ALA A 806 1.15 29.83 8.52
CA ALA A 806 1.86 29.50 7.27
C ALA A 806 3.18 28.71 7.47
N LEU A 807 3.84 28.85 8.63
CA LEU A 807 5.06 28.12 8.97
C LEU A 807 4.84 27.24 10.21
N THR A 808 5.39 26.02 10.19
CA THR A 808 5.48 25.16 11.37
C THR A 808 6.92 25.13 11.88
N TYR A 809 7.14 25.49 13.14
CA TYR A 809 8.41 25.41 13.82
C TYR A 809 8.45 24.16 14.68
N TRP A 810 9.35 23.25 14.34
CA TRP A 810 9.60 21.99 15.03
C TRP A 810 10.77 22.17 15.99
N VAL A 811 10.47 22.25 17.29
CA VAL A 811 11.48 22.42 18.35
C VAL A 811 11.86 21.05 18.88
N GLU A 812 13.12 20.67 18.68
CA GLU A 812 13.68 19.37 19.06
C GLU A 812 14.92 19.54 19.96
N TYR A 813 15.25 18.50 20.74
CA TYR A 813 16.41 18.49 21.62
C TYR A 813 17.32 17.32 21.24
N ARG A 814 18.60 17.61 21.01
CA ARG A 814 19.63 16.60 20.72
C ARG A 814 20.68 16.56 21.82
N THR A 815 21.20 15.39 22.16
CA THR A 815 22.32 15.20 23.11
C THR A 815 23.35 14.15 22.71
N SER A 816 23.27 13.60 21.50
CA SER A 816 24.32 12.76 20.94
C SER A 816 25.57 13.60 20.65
N ALA A 817 26.71 13.15 21.16
CA ALA A 817 27.99 13.79 20.94
C ALA A 817 28.60 13.35 19.60
N HIS A 818 28.18 13.99 18.51
CA HIS A 818 28.72 13.70 17.18
C HIS A 818 30.06 14.42 16.99
N GLY A 819 31.05 13.66 16.53
CA GLY A 819 32.41 14.14 16.33
C GLY A 819 33.39 12.99 16.15
N GLU A 820 34.55 13.30 15.58
CA GLU A 820 35.57 12.33 15.21
C GLU A 820 36.44 11.93 16.43
N GLU A 821 35.79 11.56 17.55
CA GLU A 821 36.43 11.30 18.85
C GLU A 821 37.21 9.98 18.83
N GLY A 822 38.54 10.10 18.69
CA GLY A 822 39.47 8.99 18.51
C GLY A 822 40.25 9.06 17.19
N THR A 823 39.76 9.83 16.21
CA THR A 823 40.48 10.12 14.97
C THR A 823 41.68 11.04 15.24
N PRO A 824 42.87 10.81 14.64
CA PRO A 824 44.00 11.72 14.76
C PRO A 824 43.66 13.13 14.26
N ALA A 825 44.04 14.18 14.98
CA ALA A 825 43.68 15.57 14.68
C ALA A 825 44.20 16.16 13.33
N ASN A 826 44.93 15.37 12.53
CA ASN A 826 45.32 15.71 11.15
C ASN A 826 44.51 14.96 10.09
N LEU A 827 43.63 14.05 10.52
CA LEU A 827 42.60 13.35 9.75
C LEU A 827 41.20 13.73 10.23
N GLN A 828 41.10 14.48 11.34
CA GLN A 828 39.85 15.12 11.71
C GLN A 828 39.54 16.20 10.68
N THR A 829 38.53 15.95 9.84
CA THR A 829 37.99 16.92 8.89
C THR A 829 36.87 17.76 9.50
N ARG A 830 36.36 17.35 10.66
CA ARG A 830 35.29 18.00 11.41
C ARG A 830 35.74 18.17 12.85
N THR A 831 35.86 19.40 13.32
CA THR A 831 36.35 19.63 14.69
C THR A 831 35.41 19.00 15.71
N PRO A 832 35.93 18.26 16.71
CA PRO A 832 35.08 17.73 17.77
C PRO A 832 34.40 18.87 18.55
N LEU A 833 33.29 18.55 19.21
CA LEU A 833 32.46 19.40 20.07
C LEU A 833 31.23 20.10 19.45
N LEU A 834 30.58 19.50 18.44
CA LEU A 834 29.13 19.74 18.27
C LEU A 834 28.42 19.30 19.56
N ARG A 835 27.69 20.20 20.24
CA ARG A 835 27.27 20.00 21.65
C ARG A 835 25.81 20.35 21.94
N ASN A 836 25.01 19.30 22.10
CA ASN A 836 23.79 19.23 22.91
C ASN A 836 22.88 20.48 22.86
N GLY A 837 22.28 20.72 21.69
CA GLY A 837 21.51 21.92 21.36
C GLY A 837 19.99 21.75 21.44
N VAL A 838 19.28 22.88 21.49
CA VAL A 838 17.87 22.97 21.06
C VAL A 838 17.90 23.44 19.63
N LEU A 839 17.40 22.59 18.74
CA LEU A 839 17.32 22.87 17.32
C LEU A 839 15.88 23.26 16.98
N VAL A 840 15.69 24.21 16.07
CA VAL A 840 14.36 24.57 15.56
C VAL A 840 14.34 24.44 14.04
N ASN A 841 13.63 23.42 13.54
CA ASN A 841 13.48 23.17 12.12
C ASN A 841 12.20 23.83 11.58
N VAL A 842 12.30 24.62 10.52
CA VAL A 842 11.16 25.37 9.96
C VAL A 842 10.59 24.65 8.73
N GLN A 843 9.35 24.20 8.82
CA GLN A 843 8.53 23.63 7.74
C GLN A 843 7.77 24.75 7.01
N GLY A 844 7.62 24.64 5.68
CA GLY A 844 6.91 25.62 4.85
C GLY A 844 7.75 26.82 4.38
N PHE A 845 9.01 26.95 4.82
CA PHE A 845 9.88 28.05 4.42
C PHE A 845 10.29 27.93 2.94
N LYS A 846 9.67 28.73 2.07
CA LYS A 846 9.95 28.73 0.63
C LYS A 846 11.35 29.26 0.30
N GLU A 847 11.88 28.77 -0.82
CA GLU A 847 12.82 29.53 -1.64
C GLU A 847 12.17 29.77 -3.01
N GLU A 848 12.28 30.98 -3.53
CA GLU A 848 11.58 31.39 -4.77
C GLU A 848 12.29 30.92 -6.05
N THR A 849 13.41 30.21 -5.93
CA THR A 849 14.26 29.76 -7.04
C THR A 849 14.21 28.24 -7.23
N ASP A 850 13.13 27.80 -7.88
CA ASP A 850 12.96 26.51 -8.57
C ASP A 850 13.18 25.21 -7.75
N PRO A 851 12.32 24.92 -6.75
CA PRO A 851 12.15 23.55 -6.29
C PRO A 851 11.42 22.72 -7.36
N GLY A 852 12.06 21.67 -7.86
CA GLY A 852 11.41 20.64 -8.68
C GLY A 852 10.12 20.14 -8.00
N SER A 853 9.02 20.00 -8.75
CA SER A 853 7.64 19.92 -8.22
C SER A 853 7.32 18.69 -7.35
N TRP A 854 8.27 17.78 -7.24
CA TRP A 854 8.24 16.51 -6.51
C TRP A 854 8.98 16.57 -5.16
N TRP A 855 9.82 17.59 -4.94
CA TRP A 855 10.48 17.81 -3.66
C TRP A 855 9.49 18.32 -2.60
N LYS A 856 9.36 17.58 -1.50
CA LYS A 856 8.56 17.97 -0.34
C LYS A 856 9.49 18.42 0.80
N HIS A 857 9.01 19.42 1.55
CA HIS A 857 9.63 20.05 2.73
C HIS A 857 11.14 20.42 2.65
N ILE A 858 11.46 21.72 2.65
CA ILE A 858 12.83 22.18 2.98
C ILE A 858 12.92 22.31 4.50
N SER A 859 13.68 21.44 5.18
CA SER A 859 14.05 21.67 6.57
C SER A 859 15.06 22.82 6.64
N LYS A 860 14.78 23.81 7.50
CA LYS A 860 15.74 24.88 7.81
C LYS A 860 16.05 24.90 9.29
N LEU A 861 17.27 24.49 9.63
CA LEU A 861 17.77 24.52 10.99
C LEU A 861 18.05 25.96 11.44
N LEU A 862 17.50 26.29 12.60
CA LEU A 862 17.92 27.38 13.46
C LEU A 862 18.58 26.78 14.70
N ASP A 863 19.89 26.97 14.81
CA ASP A 863 20.59 26.65 16.05
C ASP A 863 20.49 27.79 17.06
N MET A 864 20.46 27.43 18.35
CA MET A 864 20.44 28.33 19.49
C MET A 864 21.80 28.43 20.21
N THR A 865 22.88 27.83 19.70
CA THR A 865 24.22 28.02 20.28
C THR A 865 24.80 29.42 20.01
N PRO A 866 25.61 29.95 20.94
CA PRO A 866 26.43 31.13 20.66
C PRO A 866 27.65 30.82 19.77
N ASN A 867 27.90 31.73 18.82
CA ASN A 867 29.07 31.83 17.94
C ASN A 867 29.05 31.05 16.61
N SER A 868 28.03 30.23 16.34
CA SER A 868 27.77 29.67 14.99
C SER A 868 28.03 30.71 13.89
N LYS A 869 28.99 30.41 13.01
CA LYS A 869 29.54 31.27 11.94
C LYS A 869 30.28 30.50 10.84
N SER A 870 29.63 30.22 9.72
CA SER A 870 30.34 29.83 8.50
C SER A 870 31.18 30.98 7.95
N ASN A 871 32.47 30.73 7.80
CA ASN A 871 33.45 31.66 7.23
C ASN A 871 33.45 31.68 5.67
N ALA A 872 32.31 31.33 5.05
CA ALA A 872 32.02 31.33 3.61
C ALA A 872 32.78 30.27 2.78
N ASN A 873 33.43 29.30 3.43
CA ASN A 873 34.06 28.15 2.80
C ASN A 873 33.21 26.90 3.05
N TRP A 874 32.68 26.28 2.00
CA TRP A 874 31.87 25.05 2.04
C TRP A 874 32.59 23.81 2.61
N ASN A 875 33.89 23.91 2.82
CA ASN A 875 34.78 22.88 3.37
C ASN A 875 35.29 23.23 4.78
N GLN A 876 34.73 24.25 5.42
CA GLN A 876 34.88 24.52 6.85
C GLN A 876 33.48 24.58 7.44
N GLU A 877 33.13 23.52 8.15
CA GLU A 877 31.89 23.40 8.93
C GLU A 877 31.87 24.43 10.06
N ASP A 878 30.83 24.45 10.90
CA ASP A 878 30.75 25.39 12.02
C ASP A 878 31.67 24.94 13.18
N GLU A 879 32.98 25.12 13.01
CA GLU A 879 34.04 24.68 13.93
C GLU A 879 33.98 25.34 15.34
N THR A 880 32.93 26.11 15.67
CA THR A 880 32.96 27.07 16.78
C THR A 880 31.73 27.12 17.71
N ASP A 881 30.75 26.23 17.55
CA ASP A 881 29.52 26.20 18.37
C ASP A 881 29.80 26.09 19.88
N ALA A 882 29.22 26.99 20.66
CA ALA A 882 29.33 26.96 22.12
C ALA A 882 28.19 26.12 22.76
N PRO A 883 28.40 25.49 23.92
CA PRO A 883 27.33 24.70 24.56
C PRO A 883 26.05 25.52 24.79
N LEU A 884 24.89 24.88 24.59
CA LEU A 884 23.56 25.44 24.87
C LEU A 884 23.50 26.29 26.14
N VAL A 885 23.02 27.53 26.01
CA VAL A 885 22.90 28.48 27.11
C VAL A 885 21.45 28.61 27.57
N ILE A 886 21.15 28.02 28.73
CA ILE A 886 19.88 28.18 29.45
C ILE A 886 19.59 29.68 29.71
N GLY A 887 18.34 30.10 29.51
CA GLY A 887 17.88 31.48 29.63
C GLY A 887 18.07 32.35 28.38
N LYS A 888 18.57 31.79 27.27
CA LYS A 888 18.50 32.43 25.94
C LYS A 888 17.16 32.15 25.28
N SER A 889 16.64 33.11 24.53
CA SER A 889 15.32 32.99 23.91
C SER A 889 15.39 33.18 22.40
N PHE A 890 14.68 32.33 21.66
CA PHE A 890 14.26 32.62 20.29
C PHE A 890 12.86 33.28 20.34
N THR A 891 12.58 34.18 19.41
CA THR A 891 11.25 34.76 19.19
C THR A 891 10.96 34.63 17.70
N ASP A 892 9.76 34.18 17.34
CA ASP A 892 9.40 34.07 15.93
C ASP A 892 9.38 35.46 15.26
N PRO A 893 9.88 35.60 14.01
CA PRO A 893 9.88 36.86 13.27
C PRO A 893 8.50 37.50 13.12
N SER A 894 7.43 36.69 12.96
CA SER A 894 6.07 37.20 12.86
C SER A 894 5.54 37.72 14.21
N GLY A 895 6.21 37.43 15.33
CA GLY A 895 5.82 37.79 16.69
C GLY A 895 4.66 36.97 17.24
N ALA A 896 4.50 35.72 16.81
CA ALA A 896 3.50 34.75 17.28
C ALA A 896 3.86 34.13 18.63
N PHE A 897 5.13 33.76 18.81
CA PHE A 897 5.62 33.10 20.03
C PHE A 897 7.07 33.46 20.35
N LYS A 898 7.47 33.13 21.57
CA LYS A 898 8.83 33.15 22.08
C LYS A 898 9.11 31.84 22.81
N ILE A 899 10.25 31.22 22.57
CA ILE A 899 10.73 30.04 23.32
C ILE A 899 11.97 30.36 24.12
N THR A 900 12.13 29.76 25.30
CA THR A 900 13.29 29.92 26.18
C THR A 900 13.60 28.61 26.89
N PRO A 901 14.76 27.96 26.67
CA PRO A 901 15.21 26.86 27.54
C PRO A 901 15.44 27.37 28.97
N THR A 902 14.81 26.72 29.95
CA THR A 902 14.78 27.15 31.37
C THR A 902 15.51 26.21 32.33
N ALA A 903 15.56 24.91 32.00
CA ALA A 903 16.35 23.91 32.71
C ALA A 903 16.68 22.75 31.75
N LYS A 904 17.69 21.93 32.09
CA LYS A 904 17.92 20.61 31.49
C LYS A 904 18.37 19.61 32.56
N GLY A 905 18.23 18.31 32.26
CA GLY A 905 18.61 17.24 33.17
C GLY A 905 18.56 15.86 32.52
N GLY A 906 18.59 14.81 33.35
CA GLY A 906 18.88 13.46 32.90
C GLY A 906 20.37 13.23 32.68
N THR A 907 20.73 12.14 32.00
CA THR A 907 22.11 11.85 31.59
C THR A 907 22.26 12.23 30.12
N GLU A 908 23.09 13.23 29.80
CA GLU A 908 23.40 13.60 28.41
C GLU A 908 23.99 12.41 27.62
N ASN A 909 23.77 12.39 26.30
CA ASN A 909 24.08 11.24 25.44
C ASN A 909 23.32 9.96 25.87
N THR A 910 22.08 10.13 26.34
CA THR A 910 21.09 9.05 26.55
C THR A 910 19.67 9.61 26.38
N ALA A 911 18.68 8.77 26.06
CA ALA A 911 17.26 9.17 26.00
C ALA A 911 16.66 9.64 27.33
N SER A 912 17.38 9.42 28.46
CA SER A 912 16.97 9.99 29.74
C SER A 912 17.19 11.50 29.82
N ALA A 913 17.96 12.08 28.90
CA ALA A 913 18.19 13.52 28.81
C ALA A 913 16.92 14.27 28.42
N TRP A 914 16.71 15.43 29.05
CA TRP A 914 15.56 16.30 28.78
C TRP A 914 15.89 17.78 28.97
N ILE A 915 15.05 18.62 28.40
CA ILE A 915 15.09 20.07 28.46
C ILE A 915 13.69 20.64 28.74
N ASP A 916 13.61 21.66 29.59
CA ASP A 916 12.36 22.39 29.89
C ASP A 916 12.35 23.69 29.10
N VAL A 917 11.48 23.81 28.08
CA VAL A 917 11.33 24.99 27.24
C VAL A 917 10.08 25.77 27.67
N GLU A 918 10.27 27.00 28.15
CA GLU A 918 9.18 27.97 28.32
C GLU A 918 8.75 28.49 26.94
N VAL A 919 7.50 28.24 26.58
CA VAL A 919 6.81 28.84 25.43
C VAL A 919 5.94 29.97 25.93
N VAL A 920 6.07 31.15 25.32
CA VAL A 920 5.21 32.31 25.54
C VAL A 920 4.54 32.65 24.21
N LYS A 921 3.23 32.43 24.12
CA LYS A 921 2.41 32.90 23.00
C LYS A 921 2.24 34.43 23.10
N LEU A 922 2.42 35.12 21.98
CA LEU A 922 2.47 36.58 21.86
C LEU A 922 1.32 37.16 21.00
N LYS A 923 0.76 36.34 20.10
CA LYS A 923 -0.47 36.59 19.33
C LYS A 923 -1.33 35.34 19.39
#